data_AF-A0A350C9Y2-F1
#
_entry.id   AF-A0A350C9Y2-F1
#
_cell.length_a   1.000
_cell.length_b   1.000
_cell.length_c   1.000
_cell.angle_alpha   90.00
_cell.angle_beta   90.00
_cell.angle_gamma   90.00
#
_symmetry.space_group_name_H-M   'P 1'
#
loop_
_entity.id
_entity.type
_entity.pdbx_description
1 polymer ?
#
loop_
_entity_poly.entity_id
_entity_poly.type
_entity_poly.pdbx_seq_one_letter_code
_entity_poly.pdbx_strand_id
1 'polypeptide(L)'
;DGFFDESDLSNPVNVVAAPGKVGRWTVDVGNVALHVNDFKVPYDRGNAVDLNGNRSGSLFQAIETVPGFRYHVRFLMSGNWSTFPSKARTLAVYFGSEKKLFTVKRPSRWSKSNMRWEEHELVFTAVRPLTGIRFASETAGIPDGPVVANVRVLKEALAPGPLESINVPLPENLADFIKDKEKAIALGKSLFWDMQAGSDGRTACASCHYNAGADIRTKNQLHPGAPGSTFGHQSAASLKLGVAAVQSFKGANQELKPSDFPFHRFKDPTRPGSSSSDGDSKNPVISDSMQVFGSQGVVTEAFVSIVIGNPIDKCKHVADLVFNIQGSNARQVTGRNAPSTINAVFHDRLFWDGRANRYFNGVNPFGELDKDARVYQLAESGHLQKVKISLDNAALASQAVGPALSAVEMSADGRDFRELGRKLMSLQPLGLQKVHDDDSVLGIYCDSDGRGLDASYAQLIRDAFHRQWWGGKQITEGGYTHMEANFSLFWGLAIMMYESTLVSDQTPFDAYAKGDKSALSEGAKKGFRIFMNEGKCITCHHGPEFAGATVSMIRGQLSDNGGIHYMPMARGLAFYDEGFYNIGVRPTTEDLGIGAAHPLFGPLSYSRQEQAGADPDPKHVVTSSDRVAVDGAFKTPTLRNVELTGPYMHTGSMKNLTEVVQFYVRGSDFEHANLKDLDTDVSGIPSLHGHHLGIANLVEFLEHLTDPRVKYQKAPFDHPELFLVNGHDSVKWDNALDSLVVLPETGRDGGEALQTFEEALTNGLDLEKIPAVDPSENDDESDSDGDAADEGDAADGETDADGADEVVPRDSAAADADGKSVVRKAKEPLQKGSKTSVAKGPKIPLYLTPEDLEAEAAAAEEIAAEEAMTAEEAAAEEVVLEEAANEGAAEADAAAEVDAAAEVDAANGNSGPGSPNSGKPAAEEP
;
A
#
# COMPACT_ATOMS: atom_id res chain seq x y z
N ASP A 1 30.93 5.95 -2.09
CA ASP A 1 29.79 5.19 -1.57
C ASP A 1 30.06 3.71 -1.75
N GLY A 2 30.03 2.97 -0.64
CA GLY A 2 30.20 1.51 -0.62
C GLY A 2 31.65 1.03 -0.75
N PHE A 3 31.84 -0.08 -1.47
CA PHE A 3 33.09 -0.84 -1.56
C PHE A 3 33.96 -0.48 -2.77
N PHE A 4 33.84 0.73 -3.35
CA PHE A 4 34.67 1.16 -4.49
C PHE A 4 34.55 0.26 -5.74
N ASP A 5 33.37 -0.30 -5.99
CA ASP A 5 33.15 -1.32 -7.03
C ASP A 5 33.11 -0.79 -8.48
N GLU A 6 32.95 0.53 -8.69
CA GLU A 6 32.89 1.17 -10.02
C GLU A 6 34.26 1.39 -10.70
N SER A 7 35.33 0.75 -10.24
CA SER A 7 36.62 0.85 -10.95
C SER A 7 36.64 -0.14 -12.13
N ASP A 8 36.89 0.32 -13.36
CA ASP A 8 37.10 -0.52 -14.57
C ASP A 8 38.36 -1.42 -14.51
N LEU A 9 38.78 -1.85 -13.32
CA LEU A 9 40.07 -2.45 -13.04
C LEU A 9 39.89 -3.92 -12.65
N SER A 10 40.42 -4.82 -13.49
CA SER A 10 40.25 -6.28 -13.34
C SER A 10 41.39 -6.96 -12.57
N ASN A 11 42.50 -6.26 -12.30
CA ASN A 11 43.61 -6.82 -11.54
C ASN A 11 43.33 -6.80 -10.04
N PRO A 12 43.87 -7.77 -9.26
CA PRO A 12 43.65 -7.83 -7.81
C PRO A 12 44.18 -6.60 -7.05
N VAL A 13 45.22 -5.94 -7.57
CA VAL A 13 45.79 -4.72 -7.00
C VAL A 13 46.12 -3.73 -8.11
N ASN A 14 45.61 -2.49 -8.00
CA ASN A 14 45.86 -1.43 -8.97
C ASN A 14 46.31 -0.15 -8.27
N VAL A 15 47.50 0.35 -8.61
CA VAL A 15 47.99 1.63 -8.08
C VAL A 15 47.48 2.78 -8.93
N VAL A 16 46.78 3.72 -8.30
CA VAL A 16 46.23 4.92 -8.93
C VAL A 16 46.94 6.14 -8.36
N ALA A 17 47.58 6.93 -9.23
CA ALA A 17 48.31 8.14 -8.84
C ALA A 17 47.48 9.40 -9.07
N ALA A 18 47.72 10.44 -8.28
CA ALA A 18 47.08 11.74 -8.47
C ALA A 18 47.61 12.48 -9.72
N PRO A 19 46.74 13.13 -10.50
CA PRO A 19 45.27 13.04 -10.43
C PRO A 19 44.78 11.71 -11.01
N GLY A 20 43.92 11.01 -10.30
CA GLY A 20 43.35 9.73 -10.73
C GLY A 20 41.96 9.49 -10.15
N LYS A 21 41.31 8.38 -10.52
CA LYS A 21 39.98 8.03 -10.00
C LYS A 21 39.91 6.58 -9.52
N VAL A 22 39.09 6.38 -8.49
CA VAL A 22 38.67 5.07 -7.97
C VAL A 22 37.15 5.13 -7.82
N GLY A 23 36.42 4.66 -8.84
CA GLY A 23 34.99 4.97 -9.00
C GLY A 23 34.76 6.49 -9.00
N ARG A 24 33.80 6.96 -8.19
CA ARG A 24 33.50 8.40 -7.99
C ARG A 24 34.54 9.16 -7.17
N TRP A 25 35.46 8.47 -6.50
CA TRP A 25 36.48 9.12 -5.68
C TRP A 25 37.64 9.63 -6.54
N THR A 26 38.09 10.84 -6.24
CA THR A 26 39.28 11.43 -6.84
C THR A 26 40.50 11.13 -5.97
N VAL A 27 41.54 10.57 -6.58
CA VAL A 27 42.88 10.51 -5.99
C VAL A 27 43.52 11.87 -6.25
N ASP A 28 43.52 12.74 -5.23
CA ASP A 28 43.93 14.14 -5.35
C ASP A 28 45.37 14.40 -4.85
N VAL A 29 45.92 13.52 -4.01
CA VAL A 29 47.31 13.57 -3.55
C VAL A 29 47.96 12.19 -3.63
N GLY A 30 49.26 12.15 -3.94
CA GLY A 30 50.08 10.95 -3.85
C GLY A 30 49.62 9.81 -4.74
N ASN A 31 49.52 8.61 -4.19
CA ASN A 31 48.89 7.47 -4.85
C ASN A 31 48.28 6.50 -3.84
N VAL A 32 47.30 5.76 -4.32
CA VAL A 32 46.56 4.75 -3.55
C VAL A 32 46.62 3.42 -4.28
N ALA A 33 46.49 2.30 -3.57
CA ALA A 33 46.32 0.98 -4.19
C ALA A 33 44.89 0.49 -3.94
N LEU A 34 44.15 0.26 -5.03
CA LEU A 34 42.86 -0.40 -4.99
C LEU A 34 43.04 -1.92 -4.98
N HIS A 35 42.50 -2.57 -3.97
CA HIS A 35 42.50 -4.01 -3.77
C HIS A 35 41.14 -4.60 -4.15
N VAL A 36 41.09 -5.32 -5.26
CA VAL A 36 39.88 -5.95 -5.82
C VAL A 36 39.84 -7.41 -5.37
N ASN A 37 38.93 -7.74 -4.44
CA ASN A 37 38.82 -9.07 -3.81
C ASN A 37 40.12 -9.63 -3.18
N ASP A 38 41.14 -8.79 -2.99
CA ASP A 38 42.44 -9.20 -2.44
C ASP A 38 42.44 -9.23 -0.91
N PHE A 39 41.65 -8.35 -0.27
CA PHE A 39 41.40 -8.39 1.18
C PHE A 39 40.00 -8.95 1.46
N LYS A 40 39.90 -9.89 2.41
CA LYS A 40 38.59 -10.35 2.91
C LYS A 40 37.98 -9.24 3.78
N VAL A 41 36.92 -8.64 3.28
CA VAL A 41 36.07 -7.70 4.02
C VAL A 41 34.95 -8.46 4.76
N PRO A 42 34.30 -7.87 5.78
CA PRO A 42 33.26 -8.55 6.57
C PRO A 42 31.98 -8.90 5.79
N TYR A 43 31.87 -8.46 4.54
CA TYR A 43 30.73 -8.66 3.65
C TYR A 43 31.17 -9.54 2.47
N ASP A 44 30.26 -10.32 1.88
CA ASP A 44 30.59 -11.36 0.90
C ASP A 44 31.25 -10.85 -0.39
N ARG A 45 31.25 -9.53 -0.62
CA ARG A 45 31.98 -8.84 -1.70
C ARG A 45 32.41 -7.45 -1.24
N GLY A 46 33.55 -6.96 -1.75
CA GLY A 46 33.87 -5.54 -1.69
C GLY A 46 35.35 -5.20 -1.87
N ASN A 47 35.65 -4.18 -2.69
CA ASN A 47 37.00 -3.65 -2.82
C ASN A 47 37.39 -2.78 -1.61
N ALA A 48 38.68 -2.65 -1.41
CA ALA A 48 39.26 -1.84 -0.36
C ALA A 48 40.40 -0.99 -0.92
N VAL A 49 40.63 0.19 -0.36
CA VAL A 49 41.70 1.08 -0.84
C VAL A 49 42.76 1.22 0.23
N ASP A 50 43.98 0.78 -0.07
CA ASP A 50 45.17 1.15 0.66
C ASP A 50 45.56 2.58 0.25
N LEU A 51 45.55 3.50 1.22
CA LEU A 51 45.86 4.91 0.97
C LEU A 51 47.37 5.18 0.84
N ASN A 52 48.20 4.13 0.77
CA ASN A 52 49.54 4.20 0.24
C ASN A 52 49.68 3.22 -0.94
N GLY A 53 50.25 3.67 -2.05
CA GLY A 53 50.86 2.76 -3.03
C GLY A 53 52.36 2.71 -2.84
N ASN A 54 53.02 3.84 -3.12
CA ASN A 54 54.46 4.04 -2.97
C ASN A 54 54.78 5.41 -2.34
N ARG A 55 53.75 6.27 -2.20
CA ARG A 55 53.74 7.49 -1.40
C ARG A 55 52.39 7.57 -0.69
N SER A 56 52.30 8.32 0.40
CA SER A 56 51.02 8.57 1.06
C SER A 56 50.09 9.30 0.10
N GLY A 57 48.89 8.77 -0.10
CA GLY A 57 47.87 9.33 -0.96
C GLY A 57 46.59 9.69 -0.22
N SER A 58 45.63 10.20 -0.99
CA SER A 58 44.29 10.50 -0.50
C SER A 58 43.20 10.19 -1.51
N LEU A 59 42.01 9.91 -0.98
CA LEU A 59 40.76 9.86 -1.70
C LEU A 59 39.91 11.06 -1.29
N PHE A 60 39.37 11.76 -2.27
CA PHE A 60 38.52 12.94 -2.09
C PHE A 60 37.23 12.79 -2.88
N GLN A 61 36.13 13.22 -2.28
CA GLN A 61 34.86 13.38 -2.95
C GLN A 61 34.14 14.61 -2.37
N ALA A 62 33.45 15.35 -3.23
CA ALA A 62 32.50 16.36 -2.80
C ALA A 62 31.10 15.73 -2.83
N ILE A 63 30.37 15.83 -1.73
CA ILE A 63 29.00 15.34 -1.60
C ILE A 63 28.04 16.52 -1.44
N GLU A 64 26.86 16.40 -2.03
CA GLU A 64 25.77 17.34 -1.80
C GLU A 64 25.25 17.15 -0.37
N THR A 65 25.04 18.26 0.35
CA THR A 65 24.63 18.26 1.76
C THR A 65 23.70 19.42 2.04
N VAL A 66 22.74 19.29 2.94
CA VAL A 66 21.82 20.39 3.30
C VAL A 66 22.39 21.19 4.48
N PRO A 67 22.65 22.51 4.35
CA PRO A 67 23.11 23.32 5.46
C PRO A 67 22.20 23.20 6.70
N GLY A 68 22.80 23.00 7.87
CA GLY A 68 22.10 22.82 9.15
C GLY A 68 21.80 21.37 9.53
N PHE A 69 21.85 20.42 8.58
CA PHE A 69 21.65 19.00 8.88
C PHE A 69 22.93 18.33 9.39
N ARG A 70 22.76 17.36 10.29
CA ARG A 70 23.84 16.50 10.76
C ARG A 70 24.00 15.30 9.83
N TYR A 71 25.23 14.83 9.66
CA TYR A 71 25.60 13.72 8.80
C TYR A 71 26.59 12.81 9.52
N HIS A 72 26.44 11.50 9.32
CA HIS A 72 27.27 10.43 9.85
C HIS A 72 28.13 9.85 8.72
N VAL A 73 29.45 10.02 8.80
CA VAL A 73 30.42 9.35 7.92
C VAL A 73 30.85 8.05 8.58
N ARG A 74 30.37 6.93 8.04
CA ARG A 74 30.74 5.57 8.47
C ARG A 74 31.72 4.94 7.50
N PHE A 75 32.71 4.22 8.01
CA PHE A 75 33.68 3.51 7.17
C PHE A 75 34.36 2.39 7.95
N LEU A 76 34.77 1.35 7.22
CA LEU A 76 35.68 0.33 7.74
C LEU A 76 37.12 0.79 7.58
N MET A 77 37.92 0.57 8.61
CA MET A 77 39.36 0.84 8.61
C MET A 77 40.15 -0.40 9.05
N SER A 78 41.29 -0.61 8.40
CA SER A 78 42.34 -1.51 8.82
C SER A 78 43.70 -0.96 8.35
N GLY A 79 44.72 -1.81 8.31
CA GLY A 79 46.02 -1.52 7.74
C GLY A 79 46.49 -2.63 6.82
N ASN A 80 47.33 -2.27 5.86
CA ASN A 80 48.13 -3.23 5.11
C ASN A 80 49.48 -3.35 5.85
N TRP A 81 49.87 -4.56 6.26
CA TRP A 81 51.13 -4.81 7.00
C TRP A 81 52.08 -5.75 6.25
N SER A 82 51.90 -5.89 4.93
CA SER A 82 52.63 -6.85 4.10
C SER A 82 54.14 -6.65 4.12
N THR A 83 54.61 -5.40 4.11
CA THR A 83 56.04 -5.05 4.01
C THR A 83 56.59 -4.39 5.27
N PHE A 84 55.77 -3.68 6.06
CA PHE A 84 56.21 -3.00 7.30
C PHE A 84 55.34 -3.36 8.53
N PRO A 85 55.54 -4.55 9.14
CA PRO A 85 54.63 -5.10 10.15
C PRO A 85 54.70 -4.43 11.53
N SER A 86 55.78 -3.70 11.83
CA SER A 86 55.99 -3.06 13.15
C SER A 86 55.45 -1.63 13.23
N LYS A 87 55.14 -1.01 12.08
CA LYS A 87 54.67 0.38 12.03
C LYS A 87 53.15 0.43 12.12
N ALA A 88 52.61 1.40 12.85
CA ALA A 88 51.17 1.66 12.88
C ALA A 88 50.71 2.27 11.55
N ARG A 89 49.40 2.19 11.27
CA ARG A 89 48.77 2.89 10.14
C ARG A 89 47.89 4.00 10.66
N THR A 90 48.12 5.21 10.18
CA THR A 90 47.40 6.42 10.58
C THR A 90 46.66 6.99 9.39
N LEU A 91 45.35 7.15 9.57
CA LEU A 91 44.40 7.75 8.64
C LEU A 91 43.98 9.12 9.17
N ALA A 92 43.96 10.11 8.29
CA ALA A 92 43.25 11.37 8.49
C ALA A 92 41.95 11.35 7.68
N VAL A 93 40.84 11.71 8.33
CA VAL A 93 39.56 11.97 7.66
C VAL A 93 39.25 13.45 7.79
N TYR A 94 39.05 14.12 6.67
CA TYR A 94 38.64 15.51 6.58
C TYR A 94 37.18 15.57 6.13
N PHE A 95 36.43 16.48 6.73
CA PHE A 95 35.04 16.78 6.36
C PHE A 95 34.81 18.28 6.54
N GLY A 96 34.66 18.99 5.43
CA GLY A 96 34.71 20.46 5.44
C GLY A 96 36.08 20.97 5.95
N SER A 97 36.09 21.75 7.03
CA SER A 97 37.30 22.28 7.67
C SER A 97 37.83 21.42 8.81
N GLU A 98 37.12 20.36 9.19
CA GLU A 98 37.50 19.50 10.31
C GLU A 98 38.43 18.37 9.88
N LYS A 99 39.25 17.89 10.82
CA LYS A 99 40.18 16.78 10.65
C LYS A 99 40.11 15.85 11.86
N LYS A 100 39.87 14.56 11.63
CA LYS A 100 40.01 13.50 12.63
C LYS A 100 41.14 12.54 12.25
N LEU A 101 41.88 12.06 13.25
CA LEU A 101 42.93 11.06 13.09
C LEU A 101 42.50 9.73 13.71
N PHE A 102 42.82 8.64 13.01
CA PHE A 102 42.64 7.27 13.44
C PHE A 102 43.97 6.54 13.31
N THR A 103 44.31 5.68 14.27
CA THR A 103 45.57 4.92 14.22
C THR A 103 45.34 3.49 14.65
N VAL A 104 45.73 2.54 13.79
CA VAL A 104 45.62 1.10 14.05
C VAL A 104 47.00 0.47 14.13
N LYS A 105 47.13 -0.50 15.04
CA LYS A 105 48.34 -1.33 15.19
C LYS A 105 48.07 -2.71 14.59
N ARG A 106 49.13 -3.41 14.17
CA ARG A 106 49.00 -4.74 13.57
C ARG A 106 48.37 -5.73 14.57
N PRO A 107 47.28 -6.43 14.22
CA PRO A 107 46.68 -7.43 15.09
C PRO A 107 47.48 -8.75 15.10
N SER A 108 47.34 -9.54 16.17
CA SER A 108 48.13 -10.76 16.43
C SER A 108 47.92 -11.94 15.47
N ARG A 109 46.97 -11.84 14.54
CA ARG A 109 46.69 -12.84 13.49
C ARG A 109 46.37 -12.21 12.15
N TRP A 110 47.00 -11.07 11.86
CA TRP A 110 46.78 -10.38 10.60
C TRP A 110 47.12 -11.25 9.40
N SER A 111 46.20 -11.32 8.44
CA SER A 111 46.39 -11.85 7.09
C SER A 111 45.45 -11.11 6.14
N LYS A 112 45.63 -11.28 4.82
CA LYS A 112 44.66 -10.76 3.84
C LYS A 112 43.24 -11.30 4.06
N SER A 113 43.13 -12.53 4.59
CA SER A 113 41.85 -13.15 4.96
C SER A 113 41.35 -12.77 6.36
N ASN A 114 42.15 -12.07 7.16
CA ASN A 114 41.82 -11.64 8.53
C ASN A 114 42.44 -10.26 8.80
N MET A 115 41.87 -9.24 8.17
CA MET A 115 42.35 -7.86 8.29
C MET A 115 41.98 -7.21 9.63
N ARG A 116 41.07 -7.80 10.42
CA ARG A 116 40.51 -7.19 11.65
C ARG A 116 39.99 -5.78 11.40
N TRP A 117 39.00 -5.68 10.52
CA TRP A 117 38.33 -4.42 10.24
C TRP A 117 37.69 -3.84 11.50
N GLU A 118 37.88 -2.54 11.70
CA GLU A 118 37.18 -1.74 12.70
C GLU A 118 36.23 -0.79 11.97
N GLU A 119 34.99 -0.68 12.43
CA GLU A 119 34.07 0.34 11.95
C GLU A 119 34.27 1.64 12.73
N HIS A 120 34.30 2.76 12.01
CA HIS A 120 34.39 4.08 12.59
C HIS A 120 33.23 4.94 12.09
N GLU A 121 32.78 5.84 12.97
CA GLU A 121 31.73 6.82 12.69
C GLU A 121 32.20 8.22 13.09
N LEU A 122 31.91 9.19 12.23
CA LEU A 122 32.13 10.61 12.45
C LEU A 122 30.83 11.35 12.22
N VAL A 123 30.53 12.35 13.05
CA VAL A 123 29.34 13.19 12.89
C VAL A 123 29.78 14.62 12.59
N PHE A 124 29.18 15.24 11.58
CA PHE A 124 29.39 16.65 11.27
C PHE A 124 28.06 17.34 10.92
N THR A 125 27.99 18.65 11.15
CA THR A 125 26.86 19.48 10.68
C THR A 125 27.26 20.18 9.39
N ALA A 126 26.49 20.00 8.32
CA ALA A 126 26.77 20.64 7.05
C ALA A 126 26.56 22.16 7.17
N VAL A 127 27.51 22.94 6.65
CA VAL A 127 27.45 24.41 6.64
C VAL A 127 27.24 24.99 5.24
N ARG A 128 27.31 24.14 4.21
CA ARG A 128 27.24 24.50 2.79
C ARG A 128 26.48 23.41 2.02
N PRO A 129 25.93 23.74 0.84
CA PRO A 129 25.24 22.79 -0.03
C PRO A 129 26.14 21.66 -0.57
N LEU A 130 27.46 21.81 -0.45
CA LEU A 130 28.46 20.86 -0.90
C LEU A 130 29.55 20.72 0.17
N THR A 131 29.80 19.50 0.62
CA THR A 131 30.82 19.18 1.63
C THR A 131 31.88 18.25 1.05
N GLY A 132 33.14 18.63 1.17
CA GLY A 132 34.27 17.78 0.79
C GLY A 132 34.61 16.78 1.89
N ILE A 133 34.70 15.50 1.53
CA ILE A 133 35.19 14.42 2.39
C ILE A 133 36.51 13.90 1.82
N ARG A 134 37.56 13.84 2.65
CA ARG A 134 38.86 13.30 2.25
C ARG A 134 39.35 12.25 3.24
N PHE A 135 39.76 11.10 2.72
CA PHE A 135 40.54 10.10 3.44
C PHE A 135 42.00 10.22 3.00
N ALA A 136 42.92 10.53 3.90
CA ALA A 136 44.33 10.70 3.58
C ALA A 136 45.20 9.87 4.51
N SER A 137 46.21 9.21 3.95
CA SER A 137 47.21 8.55 4.77
C SER A 137 48.17 9.58 5.39
N GLU A 138 48.32 9.52 6.70
CA GLU A 138 49.40 10.21 7.44
C GLU A 138 50.59 9.26 7.69
N THR A 139 50.54 8.06 7.10
CA THR A 139 51.58 7.04 7.26
C THR A 139 52.69 7.28 6.25
N ALA A 140 53.58 8.23 6.57
CA ALA A 140 54.63 8.64 5.66
C ALA A 140 55.72 7.57 5.46
N GLY A 141 56.24 7.48 4.23
CA GLY A 141 57.51 6.80 3.92
C GLY A 141 57.47 5.26 3.88
N ILE A 142 56.29 4.65 3.71
CA ILE A 142 56.15 3.21 3.46
C ILE A 142 55.06 2.95 2.39
N PRO A 143 55.15 1.86 1.60
CA PRO A 143 54.18 1.51 0.58
C PRO A 143 52.86 0.96 1.14
N ASP A 144 52.87 0.36 2.34
CA ASP A 144 51.62 -0.11 2.96
C ASP A 144 51.01 0.97 3.87
N GLY A 145 49.74 1.30 3.65
CA GLY A 145 49.04 2.38 4.33
C GLY A 145 47.85 1.90 5.16
N PRO A 146 47.08 2.86 5.72
CA PRO A 146 45.75 2.56 6.24
C PRO A 146 44.86 2.15 5.07
N VAL A 147 44.06 1.11 5.29
CA VAL A 147 43.12 0.58 4.31
C VAL A 147 41.72 0.97 4.72
N VAL A 148 40.95 1.52 3.78
CA VAL A 148 39.56 1.93 3.98
C VAL A 148 38.62 1.12 3.08
N ALA A 149 37.42 0.83 3.57
CA ALA A 149 36.35 0.12 2.85
C ALA A 149 34.97 0.60 3.33
N ASN A 150 33.91 0.29 2.59
CA ASN A 150 32.50 0.54 2.95
C ASN A 150 32.23 1.98 3.43
N VAL A 151 32.68 2.99 2.68
CA VAL A 151 32.46 4.39 3.06
C VAL A 151 31.01 4.79 2.77
N ARG A 152 30.27 5.18 3.81
CA ARG A 152 28.87 5.64 3.76
C ARG A 152 28.76 7.01 4.42
N VAL A 153 27.90 7.86 3.87
CA VAL A 153 27.55 9.15 4.47
C VAL A 153 26.03 9.16 4.61
N LEU A 154 25.55 9.19 5.85
CA LEU A 154 24.12 9.12 6.17
C LEU A 154 23.70 10.45 6.76
N LYS A 155 22.68 11.09 6.21
CA LYS A 155 22.02 12.24 6.84
C LYS A 155 21.38 11.73 8.14
N GLU A 156 21.61 12.42 9.26
CA GLU A 156 20.99 12.06 10.53
C GLU A 156 19.48 12.25 10.41
N ALA A 157 18.72 11.18 10.64
CA ALA A 157 17.27 11.22 10.62
C ALA A 157 16.78 12.15 11.74
N LEU A 158 16.12 13.24 11.36
CA LEU A 158 15.41 14.07 12.34
C LEU A 158 14.18 13.30 12.82
N ALA A 159 13.89 13.41 14.12
CA ALA A 159 12.63 12.92 14.66
C ALA A 159 11.46 13.57 13.88
N PRO A 160 10.45 12.80 13.45
CA PRO A 160 9.27 13.34 12.78
C PRO A 160 8.59 14.43 13.61
N GLY A 161 8.17 15.51 12.93
CA GLY A 161 7.25 16.49 13.49
C GLY A 161 5.78 16.02 13.42
N PRO A 162 4.82 16.83 13.91
CA PRO A 162 3.41 16.54 13.74
C PRO A 162 2.98 16.71 12.26
N LEU A 163 2.00 15.94 11.79
CA LEU A 163 1.59 15.99 10.37
C LEU A 163 1.09 17.37 9.92
N GLU A 164 0.46 18.13 10.82
CA GLU A 164 0.01 19.51 10.56
C GLU A 164 1.13 20.47 10.12
N SER A 165 2.40 20.08 10.30
CA SER A 165 3.56 20.86 9.83
C SER A 165 3.78 20.78 8.31
N ILE A 166 3.12 19.84 7.61
CA ILE A 166 3.18 19.68 6.16
C ILE A 166 1.85 20.10 5.55
N ASN A 167 1.91 20.95 4.51
CA ASN A 167 0.73 21.34 3.76
C ASN A 167 0.21 20.18 2.90
N VAL A 168 -1.11 20.04 2.80
CA VAL A 168 -1.75 19.16 1.82
C VAL A 168 -1.37 19.63 0.39
N PRO A 169 -0.71 18.79 -0.42
CA PRO A 169 -0.26 19.19 -1.75
C PRO A 169 -1.43 19.10 -2.74
N LEU A 170 -1.91 20.25 -3.21
CA LEU A 170 -2.94 20.34 -4.24
C LEU A 170 -2.39 20.96 -5.54
N PRO A 171 -2.99 20.69 -6.70
CA PRO A 171 -2.59 21.30 -7.97
C PRO A 171 -2.68 22.82 -7.94
N GLU A 172 -1.66 23.51 -8.47
CA GLU A 172 -1.64 24.99 -8.51
C GLU A 172 -2.72 25.56 -9.44
N ASN A 173 -2.99 24.89 -10.56
CA ASN A 173 -3.98 25.27 -11.56
C ASN A 173 -5.39 24.70 -11.30
N LEU A 174 -5.66 24.19 -10.09
CA LEU A 174 -6.95 23.58 -9.74
C LEU A 174 -8.14 24.53 -9.94
N ALA A 175 -7.93 25.84 -9.72
CA ALA A 175 -8.95 26.88 -9.88
C ALA A 175 -9.42 27.07 -11.34
N ASP A 176 -8.69 26.57 -12.34
CA ASP A 176 -9.14 26.59 -13.75
C ASP A 176 -10.25 25.56 -14.01
N PHE A 177 -10.42 24.60 -13.11
CA PHE A 177 -11.37 23.48 -13.21
C PHE A 177 -12.49 23.60 -12.19
N ILE A 178 -12.13 23.73 -10.92
CA ILE A 178 -13.04 23.74 -9.78
C ILE A 178 -13.41 25.19 -9.43
N LYS A 179 -14.69 25.52 -9.56
CA LYS A 179 -15.21 26.83 -9.18
C LYS A 179 -15.50 26.94 -7.68
N ASP A 180 -15.83 25.82 -7.04
CA ASP A 180 -16.18 25.74 -5.63
C ASP A 180 -15.65 24.42 -5.03
N LYS A 181 -14.73 24.55 -4.07
CA LYS A 181 -14.06 23.39 -3.46
C LYS A 181 -14.99 22.58 -2.57
N GLU A 182 -15.86 23.22 -1.81
CA GLU A 182 -16.79 22.51 -0.90
C GLU A 182 -17.80 21.69 -1.71
N LYS A 183 -18.28 22.23 -2.83
CA LYS A 183 -19.15 21.49 -3.76
C LYS A 183 -18.42 20.34 -4.46
N ALA A 184 -17.14 20.51 -4.79
CA ALA A 184 -16.33 19.42 -5.33
C ALA A 184 -16.08 18.31 -4.29
N ILE A 185 -15.84 18.67 -3.02
CA ILE A 185 -15.72 17.71 -1.91
C ILE A 185 -17.02 16.94 -1.71
N ALA A 186 -18.18 17.61 -1.70
CA ALA A 186 -19.48 16.95 -1.62
C ALA A 186 -19.70 15.98 -2.78
N LEU A 187 -19.47 16.41 -4.02
CA LEU A 187 -19.55 15.51 -5.18
C LEU A 187 -18.57 14.32 -5.05
N GLY A 188 -17.35 14.57 -4.58
CA GLY A 188 -16.34 13.54 -4.37
C GLY A 188 -16.75 12.49 -3.36
N LYS A 189 -17.25 12.93 -2.20
CA LYS A 189 -17.77 12.04 -1.17
C LYS A 189 -18.98 11.25 -1.69
N SER A 190 -19.90 11.88 -2.43
CA SER A 190 -21.00 11.15 -3.07
C SER A 190 -20.47 10.05 -4.01
N LEU A 191 -19.57 10.37 -4.94
CA LEU A 191 -19.06 9.40 -5.92
C LEU A 191 -18.23 8.28 -5.29
N PHE A 192 -17.41 8.57 -4.28
CA PHE A 192 -16.57 7.59 -3.61
C PHE A 192 -17.39 6.51 -2.90
N TRP A 193 -18.52 6.91 -2.31
CA TRP A 193 -19.39 6.03 -1.53
C TRP A 193 -20.54 5.41 -2.35
N ASP A 194 -20.88 5.91 -3.53
CA ASP A 194 -22.07 5.46 -4.27
C ASP A 194 -21.93 4.04 -4.86
N MET A 195 -22.66 3.09 -4.27
CA MET A 195 -22.72 1.69 -4.75
C MET A 195 -23.30 1.58 -6.17
N GLN A 196 -24.06 2.58 -6.62
CA GLN A 196 -24.60 2.63 -7.97
C GLN A 196 -23.52 2.94 -9.02
N ALA A 197 -22.32 3.35 -8.62
CA ALA A 197 -21.22 3.58 -9.56
C ALA A 197 -20.75 2.25 -10.19
N GLY A 198 -20.70 1.17 -9.41
CA GLY A 198 -20.36 -0.16 -9.90
C GLY A 198 -21.40 -0.72 -10.89
N SER A 199 -21.00 -1.71 -11.68
CA SER A 199 -21.91 -2.36 -12.65
C SER A 199 -23.01 -3.19 -11.99
N ASP A 200 -22.84 -3.59 -10.74
CA ASP A 200 -23.71 -4.50 -10.00
C ASP A 200 -24.64 -3.82 -8.99
N GLY A 201 -24.59 -2.48 -8.91
CA GLY A 201 -25.34 -1.67 -7.94
C GLY A 201 -24.93 -1.91 -6.47
N ARG A 202 -23.76 -2.51 -6.22
CA ARG A 202 -23.26 -2.86 -4.88
C ARG A 202 -21.84 -2.37 -4.64
N THR A 203 -21.02 -2.30 -5.68
CA THR A 203 -19.60 -2.01 -5.55
C THR A 203 -19.31 -0.52 -5.70
N ALA A 204 -18.55 0.05 -4.76
CA ALA A 204 -18.08 1.44 -4.76
C ALA A 204 -16.57 1.50 -4.50
N CYS A 205 -15.94 2.67 -4.58
CA CYS A 205 -14.56 2.81 -4.07
C CYS A 205 -14.54 2.45 -2.58
N ALA A 206 -15.52 2.94 -1.83
CA ALA A 206 -15.62 2.71 -0.39
C ALA A 206 -15.80 1.23 -0.01
N SER A 207 -16.36 0.35 -0.86
CA SER A 207 -16.54 -1.07 -0.49
C SER A 207 -15.21 -1.82 -0.31
N CYS A 208 -14.10 -1.32 -0.86
CA CYS A 208 -12.75 -1.85 -0.64
C CYS A 208 -11.93 -1.01 0.37
N HIS A 209 -12.50 0.09 0.87
CA HIS A 209 -11.79 1.10 1.66
C HIS A 209 -12.59 1.56 2.88
N TYR A 210 -13.52 0.73 3.37
CA TYR A 210 -14.50 1.13 4.39
C TYR A 210 -13.93 1.19 5.81
N ASN A 211 -12.89 0.41 6.12
CA ASN A 211 -12.32 0.32 7.47
C ASN A 211 -11.00 1.11 7.54
N ALA A 212 -11.05 2.35 8.03
CA ALA A 212 -9.89 3.25 8.05
C ALA A 212 -9.19 3.40 6.67
N GLY A 213 -9.99 3.35 5.59
CA GLY A 213 -9.48 3.39 4.22
C GLY A 213 -9.01 2.04 3.66
N ALA A 214 -9.15 0.94 4.39
CA ALA A 214 -8.71 -0.42 3.99
C ALA A 214 -9.86 -1.45 4.04
N ASP A 215 -9.54 -2.71 3.76
CA ASP A 215 -10.48 -3.84 3.76
C ASP A 215 -10.04 -4.91 4.78
N ILE A 216 -10.88 -5.19 5.77
CA ILE A 216 -10.60 -6.15 6.84
C ILE A 216 -11.46 -7.41 6.76
N ARG A 217 -12.27 -7.57 5.71
CA ARG A 217 -13.12 -8.76 5.52
C ARG A 217 -12.24 -10.02 5.48
N THR A 218 -12.77 -11.14 5.92
CA THR A 218 -12.03 -12.41 6.05
C THR A 218 -12.49 -13.49 5.07
N LYS A 219 -13.65 -13.28 4.43
CA LYS A 219 -14.25 -14.23 3.51
C LYS A 219 -14.13 -13.76 2.06
N ASN A 220 -13.79 -14.68 1.16
CA ASN A 220 -13.60 -14.41 -0.27
C ASN A 220 -12.56 -13.32 -0.57
N GLN A 221 -11.42 -13.34 0.12
CA GLN A 221 -10.36 -12.33 -0.05
C GLN A 221 -9.06 -12.87 -0.64
N LEU A 222 -9.04 -14.10 -1.17
CA LEU A 222 -7.84 -14.66 -1.78
C LEU A 222 -7.88 -14.55 -3.30
N HIS A 223 -6.83 -13.96 -3.86
CA HIS A 223 -6.44 -14.06 -5.26
C HIS A 223 -5.36 -15.15 -5.40
N PRO A 224 -5.34 -15.93 -6.50
CA PRO A 224 -4.36 -17.01 -6.70
C PRO A 224 -2.89 -16.57 -6.62
N GLY A 225 -2.61 -15.30 -6.92
CA GLY A 225 -1.26 -14.72 -6.90
C GLY A 225 -0.89 -14.17 -8.28
N ALA A 226 0.39 -14.27 -8.66
CA ALA A 226 0.93 -13.88 -9.97
C ALA A 226 -0.10 -14.04 -11.13
N PRO A 227 -0.21 -13.03 -12.01
CA PRO A 227 0.87 -12.74 -12.95
C PRO A 227 1.75 -11.56 -12.51
N GLY A 228 3.00 -11.55 -12.98
CA GLY A 228 4.09 -10.62 -12.66
C GLY A 228 3.85 -9.10 -12.77
N SER A 229 2.63 -8.64 -13.01
CA SER A 229 2.18 -7.24 -12.89
C SER A 229 0.65 -7.14 -13.02
N THR A 230 0.07 -5.97 -12.67
CA THR A 230 -1.33 -5.62 -12.99
C THR A 230 -1.62 -5.59 -14.50
N PHE A 231 -0.61 -5.58 -15.36
CA PHE A 231 -0.75 -5.59 -16.82
C PHE A 231 -0.48 -6.97 -17.43
N GLY A 232 -0.65 -8.03 -16.65
CA GLY A 232 -0.43 -9.41 -17.06
C GLY A 232 1.04 -9.84 -17.05
N HIS A 233 1.34 -10.87 -17.83
CA HIS A 233 2.66 -11.51 -17.86
C HIS A 233 3.71 -10.66 -18.58
N GLN A 234 4.72 -10.21 -17.86
CA GLN A 234 5.82 -9.39 -18.39
C GLN A 234 7.05 -10.23 -18.80
N SER A 235 7.04 -11.54 -18.52
CA SER A 235 8.11 -12.47 -18.90
C SER A 235 7.60 -13.92 -19.06
N ALA A 236 8.36 -14.77 -19.76
CA ALA A 236 8.02 -16.20 -19.86
C ALA A 236 8.00 -16.93 -18.49
N ALA A 237 8.80 -16.47 -17.53
CA ALA A 237 8.76 -16.98 -16.16
C ALA A 237 7.43 -16.64 -15.47
N SER A 238 6.96 -15.40 -15.63
CA SER A 238 5.69 -14.95 -15.03
C SER A 238 4.47 -15.70 -15.57
N LEU A 239 4.51 -16.20 -16.82
CA LEU A 239 3.45 -17.05 -17.38
C LEU A 239 3.36 -18.40 -16.66
N LYS A 240 4.50 -19.08 -16.49
CA LYS A 240 4.56 -20.36 -15.78
C LYS A 240 4.13 -20.22 -14.32
N LEU A 241 4.53 -19.11 -13.66
CA LEU A 241 4.13 -18.80 -12.30
C LEU A 241 2.62 -18.57 -12.18
N GLY A 242 1.99 -17.88 -13.13
CA GLY A 242 0.53 -17.70 -13.12
C GLY A 242 -0.23 -19.03 -13.24
N VAL A 243 0.23 -19.94 -14.10
CA VAL A 243 -0.37 -21.29 -14.20
C VAL A 243 -0.23 -22.05 -12.87
N ALA A 244 0.96 -22.01 -12.25
CA ALA A 244 1.19 -22.66 -10.96
C ALA A 244 0.33 -22.05 -9.84
N ALA A 245 0.20 -20.71 -9.82
CA ALA A 245 -0.63 -19.98 -8.87
C ALA A 245 -2.08 -20.45 -8.93
N VAL A 246 -2.69 -20.48 -10.13
CA VAL A 246 -4.06 -20.96 -10.34
C VAL A 246 -4.20 -22.44 -9.95
N GLN A 247 -3.23 -23.29 -10.29
CA GLN A 247 -3.26 -24.72 -9.91
C GLN A 247 -3.21 -24.95 -8.40
N SER A 248 -2.53 -24.06 -7.66
CA SER A 248 -2.39 -24.11 -6.20
C SER A 248 -3.47 -23.32 -5.45
N PHE A 249 -4.39 -22.67 -6.17
CA PHE A 249 -5.38 -21.79 -5.58
C PHE A 249 -6.37 -22.59 -4.73
N LYS A 250 -6.62 -22.14 -3.50
CA LYS A 250 -7.56 -22.80 -2.58
C LYS A 250 -9.03 -22.70 -3.04
N GLY A 251 -9.30 -21.94 -4.10
CA GLY A 251 -10.62 -21.67 -4.65
C GLY A 251 -11.22 -20.38 -4.09
N ALA A 252 -12.29 -19.90 -4.74
CA ALA A 252 -13.03 -18.73 -4.28
C ALA A 252 -13.78 -19.01 -2.97
N ASN A 253 -14.21 -17.93 -2.32
CA ASN A 253 -15.11 -17.92 -1.17
C ASN A 253 -14.62 -18.65 0.09
N GLN A 254 -13.29 -18.75 0.24
CA GLN A 254 -12.67 -19.27 1.45
C GLN A 254 -12.81 -18.28 2.62
N GLU A 255 -13.02 -18.82 3.82
CA GLU A 255 -12.93 -18.10 5.09
C GLU A 255 -11.50 -18.21 5.61
N LEU A 256 -10.83 -17.08 5.81
CA LEU A 256 -9.48 -17.04 6.35
C LEU A 256 -9.46 -17.31 7.85
N LYS A 257 -8.39 -17.94 8.32
CA LYS A 257 -8.16 -18.23 9.74
C LYS A 257 -6.82 -17.65 10.23
N PRO A 258 -6.63 -17.43 11.54
CA PRO A 258 -5.33 -17.00 12.07
C PRO A 258 -4.17 -17.93 11.68
N SER A 259 -4.44 -19.22 11.50
CA SER A 259 -3.48 -20.25 11.09
C SER A 259 -3.14 -20.23 9.60
N ASP A 260 -3.79 -19.42 8.77
CA ASP A 260 -3.36 -19.18 7.38
C ASP A 260 -2.18 -18.20 7.29
N PHE A 261 -1.90 -17.44 8.35
CA PHE A 261 -0.90 -16.36 8.37
C PHE A 261 0.34 -16.65 9.24
N PRO A 262 1.54 -16.18 8.86
CA PRO A 262 1.82 -15.49 7.61
C PRO A 262 1.80 -16.45 6.43
N PHE A 263 1.58 -15.95 5.21
CA PHE A 263 1.58 -16.78 4.00
C PHE A 263 2.93 -17.44 3.73
N HIS A 264 4.02 -16.81 4.20
CA HIS A 264 5.34 -17.42 4.26
C HIS A 264 5.78 -17.54 5.73
N ARG A 265 5.77 -18.77 6.27
CA ARG A 265 5.98 -19.02 7.70
C ARG A 265 7.26 -19.80 7.94
N PHE A 266 8.13 -19.27 8.79
CA PHE A 266 9.28 -19.98 9.34
C PHE A 266 8.97 -20.63 10.69
N LYS A 267 9.79 -21.61 11.10
CA LYS A 267 9.72 -22.21 12.44
C LYS A 267 10.03 -21.23 13.56
N ASP A 268 11.10 -20.44 13.40
CA ASP A 268 11.39 -19.29 14.24
C ASP A 268 11.04 -18.01 13.45
N PRO A 269 10.01 -17.26 13.85
CA PRO A 269 9.56 -16.09 13.09
C PRO A 269 10.53 -14.91 13.15
N THR A 270 11.53 -14.94 14.04
CA THR A 270 12.51 -13.85 14.22
C THR A 270 13.86 -14.13 13.60
N ARG A 271 14.09 -15.34 13.07
CA ARG A 271 15.36 -15.71 12.44
C ARG A 271 15.23 -15.78 10.91
N PRO A 272 16.29 -15.40 10.17
CA PRO A 272 16.33 -15.62 8.73
C PRO A 272 16.12 -17.09 8.37
N GLY A 273 15.61 -17.36 7.16
CA GLY A 273 15.55 -18.71 6.61
C GLY A 273 16.93 -19.33 6.39
N SER A 274 16.98 -20.65 6.20
CA SER A 274 18.21 -21.37 5.83
C SER A 274 18.66 -21.05 4.41
N SER A 275 19.80 -20.38 4.23
CA SER A 275 20.49 -20.33 2.93
C SER A 275 21.35 -21.59 2.75
N SER A 276 21.47 -22.10 1.52
CA SER A 276 22.37 -23.24 1.22
C SER A 276 23.87 -22.93 1.45
N SER A 277 24.22 -21.68 1.74
CA SER A 277 25.60 -21.21 1.93
C SER A 277 26.00 -21.01 3.40
N ASP A 278 25.03 -20.91 4.33
CA ASP A 278 25.32 -20.71 5.75
C ASP A 278 25.16 -22.01 6.51
N GLY A 279 26.28 -22.64 6.86
CA GLY A 279 26.33 -23.91 7.60
C GLY A 279 25.71 -23.91 9.01
N ASP A 280 24.96 -22.87 9.40
CA ASP A 280 24.35 -22.72 10.73
C ASP A 280 22.86 -22.28 10.75
N SER A 281 22.25 -21.88 9.62
CA SER A 281 20.82 -21.53 9.62
C SER A 281 19.96 -22.79 9.40
N LYS A 282 19.34 -23.29 10.47
CA LYS A 282 18.40 -24.43 10.47
C LYS A 282 16.95 -23.98 10.62
N ASN A 283 16.57 -22.80 10.12
CA ASN A 283 15.19 -22.31 10.26
C ASN A 283 14.34 -22.72 9.04
N PRO A 284 13.61 -23.86 9.08
CA PRO A 284 12.83 -24.32 7.95
C PRO A 284 11.58 -23.46 7.73
N VAL A 285 11.16 -23.40 6.48
CA VAL A 285 9.82 -22.94 6.09
C VAL A 285 8.81 -24.01 6.49
N ILE A 286 7.79 -23.62 7.26
CA ILE A 286 6.66 -24.48 7.66
C ILE A 286 5.57 -24.45 6.59
N SER A 287 5.31 -23.28 6.00
CA SER A 287 4.32 -23.10 4.94
C SER A 287 4.68 -21.94 4.03
N ASP A 288 4.34 -22.05 2.76
CA ASP A 288 4.49 -20.99 1.76
C ASP A 288 3.25 -20.94 0.86
N SER A 289 2.78 -19.75 0.52
CA SER A 289 1.67 -19.54 -0.41
C SER A 289 1.95 -18.35 -1.32
N MET A 290 1.66 -18.52 -2.61
CA MET A 290 1.69 -17.44 -3.61
C MET A 290 0.43 -16.56 -3.61
N GLN A 291 -0.58 -16.94 -2.82
CA GLN A 291 -1.86 -16.23 -2.80
C GLN A 291 -1.69 -14.82 -2.26
N VAL A 292 -2.58 -13.94 -2.69
CA VAL A 292 -2.61 -12.54 -2.29
C VAL A 292 -3.94 -12.27 -1.62
N PHE A 293 -3.92 -11.62 -0.47
CA PHE A 293 -5.12 -11.01 0.08
C PHE A 293 -5.42 -9.74 -0.70
N GLY A 294 -6.62 -9.67 -1.27
CA GLY A 294 -7.13 -8.50 -1.98
C GLY A 294 -8.49 -8.09 -1.46
N SER A 295 -9.19 -7.27 -2.23
CA SER A 295 -10.58 -6.91 -2.00
C SER A 295 -11.47 -7.54 -3.06
N GLN A 296 -12.60 -8.07 -2.65
CA GLN A 296 -13.62 -8.57 -3.57
C GLN A 296 -14.34 -7.42 -4.29
N GLY A 297 -14.39 -7.52 -5.62
CA GLY A 297 -15.08 -6.58 -6.50
C GLY A 297 -16.29 -7.22 -7.17
N VAL A 298 -16.43 -7.05 -8.49
CA VAL A 298 -17.57 -7.54 -9.28
C VAL A 298 -17.38 -8.98 -9.76
N VAL A 299 -18.49 -9.62 -10.12
CA VAL A 299 -18.49 -10.90 -10.85
C VAL A 299 -18.04 -10.68 -12.30
N THR A 300 -17.45 -11.71 -12.89
CA THR A 300 -16.95 -11.65 -14.28
C THR A 300 -18.11 -11.58 -15.28
N GLU A 301 -18.24 -10.44 -15.94
CA GLU A 301 -19.25 -10.19 -16.96
C GLU A 301 -18.73 -9.22 -18.05
N ALA A 302 -19.34 -9.29 -19.24
CA ALA A 302 -19.10 -8.34 -20.32
C ALA A 302 -20.21 -7.27 -20.35
N PHE A 303 -19.82 -6.00 -20.38
CA PHE A 303 -20.75 -4.88 -20.48
C PHE A 303 -21.51 -4.91 -21.81
N VAL A 304 -22.83 -4.68 -21.76
CA VAL A 304 -23.68 -4.56 -22.96
C VAL A 304 -24.19 -3.13 -23.11
N SER A 305 -24.85 -2.60 -22.08
CA SER A 305 -25.35 -1.23 -22.05
C SER A 305 -25.74 -0.85 -20.62
N ILE A 306 -25.96 0.44 -20.37
CA ILE A 306 -26.69 0.87 -19.17
C ILE A 306 -28.21 0.69 -19.34
N VAL A 307 -28.95 0.79 -18.24
CA VAL A 307 -30.41 0.97 -18.23
C VAL A 307 -30.70 2.29 -17.49
N ILE A 308 -31.33 3.24 -18.18
CA ILE A 308 -31.60 4.57 -17.61
C ILE A 308 -32.50 4.43 -16.37
N GLY A 309 -32.11 5.09 -15.28
CA GLY A 309 -32.81 5.03 -13.99
C GLY A 309 -32.60 3.72 -13.22
N ASN A 310 -31.67 2.86 -13.65
CA ASN A 310 -31.35 1.62 -12.96
C ASN A 310 -29.89 1.63 -12.46
N PRO A 311 -29.63 1.25 -11.19
CA PRO A 311 -28.27 1.19 -10.65
C PRO A 311 -27.43 0.02 -11.21
N ILE A 312 -28.05 -1.00 -11.80
CA ILE A 312 -27.39 -2.19 -12.34
C ILE A 312 -27.26 -2.05 -13.86
N ASP A 313 -26.06 -2.33 -14.38
CA ASP A 313 -25.79 -2.34 -15.81
C ASP A 313 -26.42 -3.57 -16.46
N LYS A 314 -26.74 -3.48 -17.76
CA LYS A 314 -27.04 -4.67 -18.55
C LYS A 314 -25.73 -5.33 -18.96
N CYS A 315 -25.51 -6.53 -18.46
CA CYS A 315 -24.30 -7.29 -18.71
C CYS A 315 -24.62 -8.65 -19.35
N LYS A 316 -23.60 -9.27 -19.93
CA LYS A 316 -23.63 -10.63 -20.42
C LYS A 316 -22.69 -11.47 -19.56
N HIS A 317 -23.21 -12.57 -19.04
CA HIS A 317 -22.43 -13.55 -18.29
C HIS A 317 -21.23 -14.07 -19.11
N VAL A 318 -20.07 -14.11 -18.47
CA VAL A 318 -18.83 -14.70 -18.99
C VAL A 318 -18.31 -15.66 -17.93
N ALA A 319 -18.24 -16.95 -18.25
CA ALA A 319 -17.81 -17.95 -17.27
C ALA A 319 -16.38 -17.67 -16.75
N ASP A 320 -16.21 -17.72 -15.43
CA ASP A 320 -14.94 -17.55 -14.76
C ASP A 320 -14.42 -18.90 -14.24
N LEU A 321 -13.24 -19.32 -14.70
CA LEU A 321 -12.66 -20.60 -14.31
C LEU A 321 -11.88 -20.55 -13.00
N VAL A 322 -11.56 -19.35 -12.50
CA VAL A 322 -10.79 -19.12 -11.27
C VAL A 322 -11.74 -18.74 -10.13
N PHE A 323 -12.58 -17.74 -10.36
CA PHE A 323 -13.55 -17.25 -9.37
C PHE A 323 -14.92 -17.85 -9.64
N ASN A 324 -15.08 -19.14 -9.33
CA ASN A 324 -16.37 -19.82 -9.35
C ASN A 324 -16.56 -20.74 -8.14
N ILE A 325 -17.83 -20.98 -7.83
CA ILE A 325 -18.30 -21.93 -6.80
C ILE A 325 -19.36 -22.79 -7.47
N GLN A 326 -19.15 -24.11 -7.51
CA GLN A 326 -20.10 -25.07 -8.10
C GLN A 326 -20.52 -24.73 -9.54
N GLY A 327 -19.62 -24.13 -10.34
CA GLY A 327 -19.89 -23.75 -11.73
C GLY A 327 -20.52 -22.36 -11.91
N SER A 328 -20.85 -21.66 -10.83
CA SER A 328 -21.35 -20.29 -10.83
C SER A 328 -20.25 -19.29 -10.54
N ASN A 329 -20.20 -18.18 -11.28
CA ASN A 329 -19.25 -17.11 -11.01
C ASN A 329 -19.43 -16.58 -9.57
N ALA A 330 -18.31 -16.48 -8.86
CA ALA A 330 -18.19 -15.76 -7.61
C ALA A 330 -17.54 -14.40 -7.88
N ARG A 331 -17.62 -13.49 -6.91
CA ARG A 331 -16.91 -12.20 -6.98
C ARG A 331 -15.41 -12.40 -7.12
N GLN A 332 -14.82 -11.68 -8.07
CA GLN A 332 -13.38 -11.63 -8.28
C GLN A 332 -12.70 -10.89 -7.12
N VAL A 333 -11.42 -11.18 -6.88
CA VAL A 333 -10.60 -10.55 -5.84
C VAL A 333 -9.42 -9.83 -6.48
N THR A 334 -9.06 -8.65 -6.00
CA THR A 334 -7.89 -7.91 -6.53
C THR A 334 -6.58 -8.65 -6.30
N GLY A 335 -5.64 -8.54 -7.24
CA GLY A 335 -4.31 -9.17 -7.15
C GLY A 335 -3.32 -8.49 -6.18
N ARG A 336 -3.75 -7.50 -5.41
CA ARG A 336 -3.00 -6.80 -4.35
C ARG A 336 -3.95 -6.36 -3.24
N ASN A 337 -3.41 -6.25 -2.04
CA ASN A 337 -4.08 -5.72 -0.87
C ASN A 337 -4.46 -4.24 -1.08
N ALA A 338 -5.64 -3.82 -0.63
CA ALA A 338 -6.09 -2.44 -0.73
C ALA A 338 -5.36 -1.55 0.31
N PRO A 339 -4.55 -0.56 -0.11
CA PRO A 339 -3.92 0.35 0.84
C PRO A 339 -4.92 1.38 1.38
N SER A 340 -4.62 1.98 2.53
CA SER A 340 -5.45 3.07 3.09
C SER A 340 -5.55 4.28 2.16
N THR A 341 -6.75 4.83 2.01
CA THR A 341 -7.02 6.12 1.35
C THR A 341 -6.75 7.33 2.26
N ILE A 342 -6.65 7.13 3.57
CA ILE A 342 -6.36 8.19 4.54
C ILE A 342 -4.89 8.63 4.39
N ASN A 343 -4.65 9.93 4.38
CA ASN A 343 -3.35 10.56 4.09
C ASN A 343 -2.79 10.24 2.68
N ALA A 344 -3.56 9.63 1.78
CA ALA A 344 -3.08 9.30 0.43
C ALA A 344 -2.69 10.55 -0.38
N VAL A 345 -3.31 11.71 -0.09
CA VAL A 345 -3.01 12.99 -0.72
C VAL A 345 -1.54 13.41 -0.64
N PHE A 346 -0.79 12.95 0.36
CA PHE A 346 0.62 13.31 0.50
C PHE A 346 1.55 12.60 -0.47
N HIS A 347 1.09 11.57 -1.19
CA HIS A 347 1.95 10.80 -2.10
C HIS A 347 2.09 11.45 -3.48
N ASP A 348 3.31 11.43 -4.03
CA ASP A 348 3.60 11.94 -5.38
C ASP A 348 3.00 11.04 -6.47
N ARG A 349 2.97 9.73 -6.22
CA ARG A 349 2.32 8.71 -7.07
C ARG A 349 1.53 7.73 -6.22
N LEU A 350 0.47 7.17 -6.78
CA LEU A 350 -0.44 6.26 -6.08
C LEU A 350 -0.54 4.88 -6.72
N PHE A 351 -1.25 3.98 -6.02
CA PHE A 351 -1.12 2.52 -6.08
C PHE A 351 0.23 2.00 -5.56
N TRP A 352 0.30 0.70 -5.28
CA TRP A 352 1.51 0.02 -4.82
C TRP A 352 2.67 0.12 -5.83
N ASP A 353 2.39 0.16 -7.13
CA ASP A 353 3.36 0.24 -8.22
C ASP A 353 3.53 1.66 -8.80
N GLY A 354 2.88 2.68 -8.20
CA GLY A 354 3.02 4.06 -8.64
C GLY A 354 2.39 4.37 -10.01
N ARG A 355 1.55 3.49 -10.56
CA ARG A 355 0.96 3.69 -11.91
C ARG A 355 0.00 4.88 -12.00
N ALA A 356 -0.55 5.34 -10.88
CA ALA A 356 -1.33 6.57 -10.85
C ALA A 356 -0.38 7.76 -10.83
N ASN A 357 -0.28 8.42 -11.98
CA ASN A 357 0.69 9.46 -12.27
C ASN A 357 0.38 10.77 -11.53
N ARG A 358 1.41 11.52 -11.11
CA ARG A 358 1.27 12.85 -10.50
C ARG A 358 0.56 13.86 -11.41
N TYR A 359 0.72 13.71 -12.72
CA TYR A 359 0.10 14.57 -13.71
C TYR A 359 -1.24 13.99 -14.17
N PHE A 360 -2.36 14.51 -13.67
CA PHE A 360 -3.66 14.04 -14.12
C PHE A 360 -4.01 14.63 -15.49
N ASN A 361 -4.38 13.76 -16.44
CA ASN A 361 -4.70 14.13 -17.83
C ASN A 361 -6.22 14.26 -18.09
N GLY A 362 -7.06 14.06 -17.07
CA GLY A 362 -8.53 14.12 -17.19
C GLY A 362 -9.22 12.84 -17.64
N VAL A 363 -8.47 11.80 -18.00
CA VAL A 363 -9.02 10.62 -18.70
C VAL A 363 -8.67 9.30 -18.01
N ASN A 364 -7.41 9.09 -17.64
CA ASN A 364 -6.93 7.80 -17.15
C ASN A 364 -5.78 7.93 -16.13
N PRO A 365 -5.40 6.84 -15.44
CA PRO A 365 -4.39 6.89 -14.39
C PRO A 365 -2.97 7.24 -14.85
N PHE A 366 -2.66 7.08 -16.14
CA PHE A 366 -1.29 7.10 -16.64
C PHE A 366 -0.75 8.51 -16.93
N GLY A 367 -1.63 9.53 -16.87
CA GLY A 367 -1.22 10.93 -16.98
C GLY A 367 -0.53 11.26 -18.30
N GLU A 368 0.60 11.94 -18.23
CA GLU A 368 1.40 12.36 -19.40
C GLU A 368 1.97 11.20 -20.24
N LEU A 369 1.95 9.96 -19.72
CA LEU A 369 2.34 8.79 -20.52
C LEU A 369 1.33 8.52 -21.66
N ASP A 370 0.07 8.89 -21.47
CA ASP A 370 -0.93 8.90 -22.55
C ASP A 370 -0.92 10.26 -23.26
N LYS A 371 -0.23 10.32 -24.39
CA LYS A 371 -0.11 11.53 -25.21
C LYS A 371 -1.39 11.89 -25.96
N ASP A 372 -2.37 11.00 -26.00
CA ASP A 372 -3.63 11.13 -26.75
C ASP A 372 -4.84 11.42 -25.86
N ALA A 373 -4.69 11.37 -24.54
CA ALA A 373 -5.70 11.80 -23.58
C ALA A 373 -6.15 13.24 -23.83
N ARG A 374 -7.45 13.44 -24.09
CA ARG A 374 -8.08 14.75 -24.29
C ARG A 374 -9.42 14.79 -23.59
N VAL A 375 -9.75 15.96 -23.05
CA VAL A 375 -11.10 16.31 -22.58
C VAL A 375 -11.71 17.35 -23.52
N TYR A 376 -13.02 17.52 -23.47
CA TYR A 376 -13.69 18.61 -24.18
C TYR A 376 -13.66 19.91 -23.37
N GLN A 377 -13.50 21.04 -24.05
CA GLN A 377 -13.63 22.37 -23.49
C GLN A 377 -14.58 23.17 -24.37
N LEU A 378 -15.43 23.99 -23.76
CA LEU A 378 -16.27 24.95 -24.47
C LEU A 378 -15.44 26.19 -24.81
N ALA A 379 -15.15 26.40 -26.09
CA ALA A 379 -14.44 27.58 -26.56
C ALA A 379 -15.33 28.84 -26.49
N GLU A 380 -14.71 30.02 -26.56
CA GLU A 380 -15.43 31.31 -26.65
C GLU A 380 -16.38 31.38 -27.85
N SER A 381 -16.05 30.67 -28.94
CA SER A 381 -16.90 30.53 -30.13
C SER A 381 -18.22 29.79 -29.87
N GLY A 382 -18.35 29.12 -28.72
CA GLY A 382 -19.51 28.30 -28.37
C GLY A 382 -19.42 26.83 -28.84
N HIS A 383 -18.35 26.46 -29.56
CA HIS A 383 -18.10 25.08 -30.00
C HIS A 383 -17.27 24.28 -29.01
N LEU A 384 -17.45 22.95 -29.02
CA LEU A 384 -16.60 22.05 -28.24
C LEU A 384 -15.28 21.79 -28.97
N GLN A 385 -14.17 21.93 -28.24
CA GLN A 385 -12.83 21.59 -28.70
C GLN A 385 -12.21 20.54 -27.80
N LYS A 386 -11.49 19.58 -28.38
CA LYS A 386 -10.68 18.63 -27.60
C LYS A 386 -9.37 19.29 -27.19
N VAL A 387 -9.07 19.32 -25.90
CA VAL A 387 -7.86 19.94 -25.35
C VAL A 387 -7.06 18.94 -24.51
N LYS A 388 -5.74 19.16 -24.45
CA LYS A 388 -4.88 18.50 -23.46
C LYS A 388 -4.98 19.28 -22.16
N ILE A 389 -5.05 18.56 -21.05
CA ILE A 389 -4.91 19.14 -19.72
C ILE A 389 -3.83 18.36 -18.98
N SER A 390 -3.22 19.03 -18.01
CA SER A 390 -2.24 18.44 -17.11
C SER A 390 -2.37 19.16 -15.77
N LEU A 391 -2.69 18.42 -14.72
CA LEU A 391 -2.69 18.92 -13.36
C LEU A 391 -1.57 18.22 -12.60
N ASP A 392 -0.55 18.97 -12.22
CA ASP A 392 0.52 18.48 -11.37
C ASP A 392 0.03 18.27 -9.93
N ASN A 393 0.66 17.36 -9.17
CA ASN A 393 0.24 16.95 -7.82
C ASN A 393 -1.23 16.48 -7.74
N ALA A 394 -1.70 15.78 -8.78
CA ALA A 394 -3.06 15.26 -8.90
C ALA A 394 -3.09 13.72 -8.95
N ALA A 395 -2.16 13.05 -8.26
CA ALA A 395 -2.07 11.59 -8.25
C ALA A 395 -3.37 10.91 -7.78
N LEU A 396 -4.09 11.49 -6.83
CA LEU A 396 -5.40 10.99 -6.40
C LEU A 396 -6.43 11.01 -7.54
N ALA A 397 -6.45 12.08 -8.35
CA ALA A 397 -7.37 12.13 -9.49
C ALA A 397 -7.03 11.07 -10.55
N SER A 398 -5.74 10.84 -10.78
CA SER A 398 -5.25 9.73 -11.60
C SER A 398 -5.62 8.36 -11.02
N GLN A 399 -5.50 8.17 -9.71
CA GLN A 399 -5.86 6.93 -9.03
C GLN A 399 -7.36 6.66 -9.14
N ALA A 400 -8.19 7.65 -8.87
CA ALA A 400 -9.65 7.51 -8.77
C ALA A 400 -10.27 7.02 -10.09
N VAL A 401 -9.70 7.37 -11.24
CA VAL A 401 -10.22 6.94 -12.55
C VAL A 401 -9.83 5.51 -12.94
N GLY A 402 -9.01 4.81 -12.15
CA GLY A 402 -8.61 3.43 -12.43
C GLY A 402 -9.70 2.40 -12.05
N PRO A 403 -10.08 2.30 -10.76
CA PRO A 403 -10.99 1.26 -10.28
C PRO A 403 -12.37 1.29 -10.93
N ALA A 404 -12.87 2.48 -11.26
CA ALA A 404 -14.23 2.68 -11.78
C ALA A 404 -14.52 1.94 -13.10
N LEU A 405 -13.49 1.62 -13.90
CA LEU A 405 -13.61 0.85 -15.14
C LEU A 405 -12.89 -0.50 -15.08
N SER A 406 -12.38 -0.90 -13.91
CA SER A 406 -11.67 -2.15 -13.74
C SER A 406 -12.65 -3.33 -13.75
N ALA A 407 -12.37 -4.31 -14.62
CA ALA A 407 -13.18 -5.53 -14.80
C ALA A 407 -13.19 -6.45 -13.55
N VAL A 408 -12.27 -6.20 -12.62
CA VAL A 408 -12.15 -6.93 -11.35
C VAL A 408 -12.79 -6.14 -10.22
N GLU A 409 -12.56 -4.82 -10.19
CA GLU A 409 -12.97 -3.97 -9.07
C GLU A 409 -14.45 -3.56 -9.20
N MET A 410 -14.78 -2.59 -10.05
CA MET A 410 -16.12 -1.95 -10.03
C MET A 410 -16.96 -2.20 -11.28
N SER A 411 -16.39 -2.67 -12.40
CA SER A 411 -17.06 -2.60 -13.70
C SER A 411 -17.16 -3.96 -14.38
N ALA A 412 -18.22 -4.19 -15.14
CA ALA A 412 -18.20 -5.21 -16.19
C ALA A 412 -17.20 -4.82 -17.28
N ASP A 413 -16.59 -5.82 -17.93
CA ASP A 413 -15.54 -5.60 -18.92
C ASP A 413 -16.06 -4.84 -20.15
N GLY A 414 -15.31 -3.84 -20.61
CA GLY A 414 -15.65 -3.03 -21.78
C GLY A 414 -16.52 -1.79 -21.54
N ARG A 415 -16.95 -1.51 -20.30
CA ARG A 415 -17.61 -0.24 -19.96
C ARG A 415 -16.64 0.94 -20.06
N ASP A 416 -17.15 2.13 -20.39
CA ASP A 416 -16.38 3.38 -20.35
C ASP A 416 -17.02 4.48 -19.48
N PHE A 417 -16.26 5.54 -19.21
CA PHE A 417 -16.67 6.64 -18.33
C PHE A 417 -17.89 7.42 -18.82
N ARG A 418 -18.15 7.46 -20.13
CA ARG A 418 -19.27 8.19 -20.71
C ARG A 418 -20.58 7.46 -20.40
N GLU A 419 -20.55 6.13 -20.48
CA GLU A 419 -21.66 5.28 -20.03
C GLU A 419 -21.85 5.36 -18.50
N LEU A 420 -20.76 5.35 -17.71
CA LEU A 420 -20.85 5.58 -16.27
C LEU A 420 -21.50 6.93 -15.93
N GLY A 421 -21.04 8.01 -16.56
CA GLY A 421 -21.60 9.35 -16.35
C GLY A 421 -23.07 9.43 -16.74
N ARG A 422 -23.45 8.84 -17.89
CA ARG A 422 -24.84 8.77 -18.34
C ARG A 422 -25.72 8.01 -17.35
N LYS A 423 -25.23 6.89 -16.80
CA LYS A 423 -25.95 6.13 -15.77
C LYS A 423 -26.18 6.98 -14.53
N LEU A 424 -25.11 7.50 -13.94
CA LEU A 424 -25.21 8.25 -12.68
C LEU A 424 -26.06 9.51 -12.85
N MET A 425 -26.00 10.22 -13.98
CA MET A 425 -26.86 11.36 -14.24
C MET A 425 -28.37 11.03 -14.32
N SER A 426 -28.73 9.76 -14.51
CA SER A 426 -30.12 9.30 -14.48
C SER A 426 -30.60 8.84 -13.10
N LEU A 427 -29.73 8.83 -12.10
CA LEU A 427 -29.97 8.31 -10.76
C LEU A 427 -29.94 9.42 -9.71
N GLN A 428 -30.59 9.17 -8.59
CA GLN A 428 -30.40 9.96 -7.37
C GLN A 428 -29.04 9.59 -6.76
N PRO A 429 -28.17 10.56 -6.45
CA PRO A 429 -26.91 10.29 -5.75
C PRO A 429 -27.16 9.55 -4.44
N LEU A 430 -26.39 8.48 -4.20
CA LEU A 430 -26.50 7.64 -3.00
C LEU A 430 -27.90 7.02 -2.77
N GLY A 431 -28.74 6.91 -3.81
CA GLY A 431 -30.14 6.47 -3.69
C GLY A 431 -30.34 5.06 -3.10
N LEU A 432 -29.29 4.24 -3.02
CA LEU A 432 -29.32 2.93 -2.37
C LEU A 432 -28.90 2.96 -0.90
N GLN A 433 -28.51 4.11 -0.36
CA GLN A 433 -27.80 4.22 0.91
C GLN A 433 -28.44 5.29 1.79
N LYS A 434 -28.43 5.06 3.11
CA LYS A 434 -28.71 6.14 4.05
C LYS A 434 -27.55 7.12 4.13
N VAL A 435 -27.89 8.37 4.41
CA VAL A 435 -26.95 9.45 4.70
C VAL A 435 -27.34 10.07 6.03
N HIS A 436 -26.39 10.15 6.96
CA HIS A 436 -26.65 10.76 8.26
C HIS A 436 -26.96 12.26 8.09
N ASP A 437 -27.99 12.78 8.75
CA ASP A 437 -28.40 14.20 8.64
C ASP A 437 -27.33 15.18 9.16
N ASP A 438 -26.56 14.74 10.16
CA ASP A 438 -25.37 15.44 10.68
C ASP A 438 -24.03 15.00 10.05
N ASP A 439 -24.03 14.30 8.91
CA ASP A 439 -22.81 14.07 8.12
C ASP A 439 -22.09 15.42 7.86
N SER A 440 -20.76 15.43 7.98
CA SER A 440 -19.96 16.65 7.97
C SER A 440 -19.93 17.37 6.62
N VAL A 441 -20.25 16.67 5.53
CA VAL A 441 -20.20 17.17 4.15
C VAL A 441 -21.56 17.02 3.46
N LEU A 442 -22.18 15.85 3.58
CA LEU A 442 -23.39 15.45 2.86
C LEU A 442 -24.67 15.73 3.64
N GLY A 443 -24.62 16.01 4.94
CA GLY A 443 -25.80 16.18 5.78
C GLY A 443 -26.77 17.26 5.27
N ILE A 444 -26.24 18.35 4.70
CA ILE A 444 -27.06 19.42 4.10
C ILE A 444 -27.76 19.03 2.78
N TYR A 445 -27.36 17.92 2.17
CA TYR A 445 -27.96 17.36 0.96
C TYR A 445 -28.78 16.11 1.26
N CYS A 446 -28.78 15.61 2.50
CA CYS A 446 -29.52 14.41 2.87
C CYS A 446 -31.00 14.58 2.49
N ASP A 447 -31.55 13.58 1.81
CA ASP A 447 -32.97 13.58 1.48
C ASP A 447 -33.81 13.57 2.77
N SER A 448 -35.02 14.09 2.68
CA SER A 448 -35.99 14.14 3.77
C SER A 448 -36.32 12.78 4.39
N ASP A 449 -36.19 11.69 3.64
CA ASP A 449 -36.39 10.32 4.12
C ASP A 449 -35.10 9.66 4.65
N GLY A 450 -33.97 10.37 4.59
CA GLY A 450 -32.66 9.91 5.01
C GLY A 450 -31.91 9.05 3.99
N ARG A 451 -32.49 8.77 2.81
CA ARG A 451 -31.91 7.90 1.77
C ARG A 451 -31.55 8.70 0.52
N GLY A 452 -30.28 8.63 0.14
CA GLY A 452 -29.76 9.42 -0.97
C GLY A 452 -29.71 10.92 -0.67
N LEU A 453 -29.50 11.70 -1.73
CA LEU A 453 -29.37 13.15 -1.65
C LEU A 453 -30.52 13.86 -2.39
N ASP A 454 -31.01 14.98 -1.83
CA ASP A 454 -31.88 15.95 -2.52
C ASP A 454 -31.05 16.82 -3.50
N ALA A 455 -30.43 16.14 -4.46
CA ALA A 455 -29.63 16.72 -5.52
C ALA A 455 -29.56 15.75 -6.70
N SER A 456 -29.09 16.24 -7.85
CA SER A 456 -28.67 15.38 -8.97
C SER A 456 -27.17 15.51 -9.20
N TYR A 457 -26.54 14.48 -9.76
CA TYR A 457 -25.13 14.57 -10.18
C TYR A 457 -24.89 15.73 -11.15
N ALA A 458 -25.83 15.99 -12.06
CA ALA A 458 -25.75 17.13 -12.97
C ALA A 458 -25.81 18.48 -12.23
N GLN A 459 -26.52 18.59 -11.10
CA GLN A 459 -26.51 19.78 -10.25
C GLN A 459 -25.18 19.90 -9.50
N LEU A 460 -24.72 18.82 -8.84
CA LEU A 460 -23.45 18.79 -8.11
C LEU A 460 -22.25 19.14 -8.99
N ILE A 461 -22.19 18.61 -10.23
CA ILE A 461 -21.14 18.97 -11.20
C ILE A 461 -21.22 20.45 -11.59
N ARG A 462 -22.43 20.96 -11.86
CA ARG A 462 -22.63 22.37 -12.19
C ARG A 462 -22.19 23.29 -11.06
N ASP A 463 -22.36 22.86 -9.82
CA ASP A 463 -22.00 23.59 -8.60
C ASP A 463 -20.52 23.46 -8.23
N ALA A 464 -19.84 22.40 -8.62
CA ALA A 464 -18.42 22.20 -8.38
C ALA A 464 -17.49 22.78 -9.47
N PHE A 465 -17.88 22.69 -10.74
CA PHE A 465 -16.97 22.93 -11.88
C PHE A 465 -17.32 24.15 -12.73
N HIS A 466 -16.30 24.78 -13.31
CA HIS A 466 -16.46 25.87 -14.27
C HIS A 466 -17.25 25.42 -15.51
N ARG A 467 -18.14 26.31 -15.98
CA ARG A 467 -19.04 26.05 -17.13
C ARG A 467 -18.31 25.61 -18.39
N GLN A 468 -17.04 26.00 -18.58
CA GLN A 468 -16.26 25.62 -19.74
C GLN A 468 -16.05 24.10 -19.89
N TRP A 469 -16.25 23.33 -18.82
CA TRP A 469 -16.04 21.87 -18.82
C TRP A 469 -17.33 21.04 -19.00
N TRP A 470 -18.51 21.64 -18.85
CA TRP A 470 -19.80 20.92 -18.94
C TRP A 470 -20.89 21.65 -19.75
N GLY A 471 -20.78 22.96 -19.94
CA GLY A 471 -21.87 23.83 -20.41
C GLY A 471 -22.11 23.86 -21.91
N GLY A 472 -21.57 22.90 -22.65
CA GLY A 472 -21.67 22.82 -24.11
C GLY A 472 -22.97 22.13 -24.52
N LYS A 473 -23.65 22.67 -25.54
CA LYS A 473 -24.91 22.11 -26.06
C LYS A 473 -24.73 21.12 -27.22
N GLN A 474 -23.52 21.08 -27.79
CA GLN A 474 -23.19 20.16 -28.87
C GLN A 474 -23.15 18.73 -28.32
N ILE A 475 -23.87 17.82 -28.96
CA ILE A 475 -23.71 16.38 -28.76
C ILE A 475 -22.46 15.93 -29.50
N THR A 476 -21.61 15.16 -28.82
CA THR A 476 -20.38 14.62 -29.41
C THR A 476 -20.72 13.61 -30.52
N GLU A 477 -19.74 13.28 -31.37
CA GLU A 477 -19.91 12.28 -32.43
C GLU A 477 -20.37 10.91 -31.89
N GLY A 478 -20.02 10.58 -30.64
CA GLY A 478 -20.46 9.36 -29.95
C GLY A 478 -21.86 9.44 -29.34
N GLY A 479 -22.61 10.53 -29.55
CA GLY A 479 -23.95 10.67 -29.00
C GLY A 479 -23.99 11.10 -27.53
N TYR A 480 -22.89 11.62 -26.97
CA TYR A 480 -22.82 12.05 -25.57
C TYR A 480 -22.94 13.56 -25.39
N THR A 481 -23.55 13.99 -24.30
CA THR A 481 -23.49 15.40 -23.85
C THR A 481 -22.06 15.79 -23.47
N HIS A 482 -21.79 17.09 -23.34
CA HIS A 482 -20.48 17.56 -22.88
C HIS A 482 -20.12 17.01 -21.49
N MET A 483 -21.10 16.95 -20.58
CA MET A 483 -20.88 16.47 -19.22
C MET A 483 -20.59 14.96 -19.18
N GLU A 484 -21.32 14.16 -19.96
CA GLU A 484 -21.06 12.72 -20.13
C GLU A 484 -19.66 12.48 -20.73
N ALA A 485 -19.30 13.25 -21.76
CA ALA A 485 -18.02 13.11 -22.44
C ALA A 485 -16.80 13.42 -21.55
N ASN A 486 -16.97 14.27 -20.53
CA ASN A 486 -15.94 14.66 -19.59
C ASN A 486 -16.10 14.00 -18.21
N PHE A 487 -16.91 12.95 -18.07
CA PHE A 487 -17.25 12.44 -16.74
C PHE A 487 -16.02 11.98 -15.94
N SER A 488 -15.00 11.41 -16.59
CA SER A 488 -13.72 11.05 -15.96
C SER A 488 -13.00 12.24 -15.30
N LEU A 489 -13.11 13.45 -15.87
CA LEU A 489 -12.54 14.67 -15.31
C LEU A 489 -13.22 15.02 -13.99
N PHE A 490 -14.55 14.99 -13.96
CA PHE A 490 -15.32 15.30 -12.75
C PHE A 490 -15.12 14.24 -11.68
N TRP A 491 -15.14 12.97 -12.07
CA TRP A 491 -14.88 11.83 -11.20
C TRP A 491 -13.52 11.96 -10.50
N GLY A 492 -12.44 12.07 -11.29
CA GLY A 492 -11.09 12.15 -10.74
C GLY A 492 -10.88 13.36 -9.84
N LEU A 493 -11.25 14.55 -10.30
CA LEU A 493 -11.03 15.78 -9.51
C LEU A 493 -11.91 15.85 -8.26
N ALA A 494 -13.17 15.42 -8.33
CA ALA A 494 -14.06 15.47 -7.17
C ALA A 494 -13.60 14.48 -6.08
N ILE A 495 -13.28 13.23 -6.46
CA ILE A 495 -12.77 12.23 -5.50
C ILE A 495 -11.42 12.68 -4.90
N MET A 496 -10.50 13.22 -5.71
CA MET A 496 -9.27 13.82 -5.18
C MET A 496 -9.56 14.90 -4.14
N MET A 497 -10.55 15.76 -4.38
CA MET A 497 -10.91 16.80 -3.41
C MET A 497 -11.44 16.20 -2.11
N TYR A 498 -12.27 15.17 -2.17
CA TYR A 498 -12.74 14.46 -0.98
C TYR A 498 -11.58 13.76 -0.25
N GLU A 499 -10.77 12.96 -0.94
CA GLU A 499 -9.64 12.26 -0.33
C GLU A 499 -8.59 13.24 0.24
N SER A 500 -8.49 14.47 -0.30
CA SER A 500 -7.64 15.52 0.27
C SER A 500 -8.08 16.01 1.65
N THR A 501 -9.32 15.74 2.06
CA THR A 501 -9.80 16.04 3.41
C THR A 501 -9.51 14.93 4.41
N LEU A 502 -9.20 13.71 3.95
CA LEU A 502 -8.97 12.53 4.80
C LEU A 502 -7.57 12.57 5.42
N VAL A 503 -7.31 13.57 6.27
CA VAL A 503 -6.02 13.82 6.91
C VAL A 503 -6.07 13.46 8.40
N SER A 504 -5.21 12.53 8.80
CA SER A 504 -5.09 11.97 10.15
C SER A 504 -3.86 12.56 10.84
N ASP A 505 -4.02 13.77 11.38
CA ASP A 505 -3.00 14.64 11.98
C ASP A 505 -3.14 14.85 13.51
N GLN A 506 -3.98 14.04 14.18
CA GLN A 506 -4.27 14.14 15.62
C GLN A 506 -4.01 12.81 16.35
N THR A 507 -2.92 12.14 16.02
CA THR A 507 -2.46 10.93 16.71
C THR A 507 -1.82 11.27 18.08
N PRO A 508 -1.72 10.32 19.01
CA PRO A 508 -0.90 10.47 20.21
C PRO A 508 0.55 10.89 19.90
N PHE A 509 1.13 10.39 18.80
CA PHE A 509 2.44 10.84 18.35
C PHE A 509 2.47 12.33 17.95
N ASP A 510 1.44 12.85 17.28
CA ASP A 510 1.38 14.28 16.93
C ASP A 510 1.40 15.16 18.19
N ALA A 511 0.66 14.78 19.24
CA ALA A 511 0.71 15.48 20.53
C ALA A 511 2.10 15.40 21.17
N TYR A 512 2.76 14.24 21.11
CA TYR A 512 4.13 14.06 21.58
C TYR A 512 5.16 14.92 20.84
N ALA A 513 5.02 15.00 19.52
CA ALA A 513 5.85 15.83 18.63
C ALA A 513 5.64 17.33 18.90
N LYS A 514 4.42 17.75 19.26
CA LYS A 514 4.10 19.13 19.70
C LYS A 514 4.60 19.45 21.12
N GLY A 515 5.04 18.45 21.87
CA GLY A 515 5.72 18.63 23.16
C GLY A 515 5.06 17.92 24.35
N ASP A 516 3.89 17.30 24.18
CA ASP A 516 3.25 16.52 25.25
C ASP A 516 3.94 15.18 25.45
N LYS A 517 4.92 15.14 26.35
CA LYS A 517 5.69 13.92 26.63
C LYS A 517 4.89 12.81 27.31
N SER A 518 3.65 13.07 27.74
CA SER A 518 2.74 12.08 28.30
C SER A 518 1.88 11.37 27.26
N ALA A 519 1.81 11.90 26.03
CA ALA A 519 1.01 11.32 24.95
C ALA A 519 1.55 9.98 24.42
N LEU A 520 2.82 9.66 24.66
CA LEU A 520 3.36 8.31 24.46
C LEU A 520 3.59 7.65 25.82
N SER A 521 3.23 6.38 25.92
CA SER A 521 3.62 5.52 27.04
C SER A 521 5.15 5.31 27.11
N GLU A 522 5.65 4.74 28.19
CA GLU A 522 7.08 4.38 28.29
C GLU A 522 7.48 3.26 27.32
N GLY A 523 6.58 2.33 27.02
CA GLY A 523 6.82 1.28 26.03
C GLY A 523 6.86 1.85 24.62
N ALA A 524 5.89 2.70 24.25
CA ALA A 524 5.88 3.43 22.98
C ALA A 524 7.11 4.34 22.80
N LYS A 525 7.64 4.98 23.86
CA LYS A 525 8.91 5.73 23.77
C LYS A 525 10.10 4.83 23.46
N LYS A 526 10.15 3.63 24.05
CA LYS A 526 11.19 2.62 23.73
C LYS A 526 11.02 2.10 22.30
N GLY A 527 9.78 1.88 21.87
CA GLY A 527 9.43 1.52 20.50
C GLY A 527 9.86 2.57 19.49
N PHE A 528 9.57 3.84 19.76
CA PHE A 528 10.00 4.96 18.94
C PHE A 528 11.53 5.04 18.84
N ARG A 529 12.26 4.76 19.93
CA ARG A 529 13.72 4.65 19.89
C ARG A 529 14.17 3.54 18.93
N ILE A 530 13.57 2.34 19.03
CA ILE A 530 13.84 1.21 18.14
C ILE A 530 13.55 1.60 16.69
N PHE A 531 12.40 2.21 16.42
CA PHE A 531 11.99 2.68 15.11
C PHE A 531 13.02 3.62 14.48
N MET A 532 13.55 4.56 15.26
CA MET A 532 14.53 5.55 14.79
C MET A 532 15.93 4.99 14.62
N ASN A 533 16.32 3.98 15.40
CA ASN A 533 17.72 3.53 15.50
C ASN A 533 17.87 2.05 15.14
N GLU A 534 17.59 1.14 16.07
CA GLU A 534 17.85 -0.29 15.93
C GLU A 534 17.19 -0.88 14.68
N GLY A 535 15.93 -0.50 14.42
CA GLY A 535 15.16 -0.92 13.24
C GLY A 535 15.34 -0.06 12.01
N LYS A 536 15.88 1.16 12.15
CA LYS A 536 16.05 2.15 11.07
C LYS A 536 14.79 2.40 10.21
N CYS A 537 13.60 2.12 10.74
CA CYS A 537 12.33 2.18 10.01
C CYS A 537 12.08 3.58 9.40
N ILE A 538 12.55 4.63 10.10
CA ILE A 538 12.52 6.03 9.66
C ILE A 538 13.30 6.28 8.34
N THR A 539 14.14 5.36 7.90
CA THR A 539 14.93 5.47 6.65
C THR A 539 14.10 5.20 5.40
N CYS A 540 12.88 4.70 5.54
CA CYS A 540 11.91 4.63 4.44
C CYS A 540 10.59 5.32 4.81
N HIS A 541 10.18 5.24 6.09
CA HIS A 541 8.95 5.85 6.60
C HIS A 541 9.22 7.24 7.17
N HIS A 542 9.61 8.17 6.30
CA HIS A 542 10.16 9.46 6.67
C HIS A 542 9.11 10.49 7.10
N GLY A 543 9.62 11.51 7.80
CA GLY A 543 8.91 12.77 8.02
C GLY A 543 7.64 12.64 8.85
N PRO A 544 6.89 13.74 9.01
CA PRO A 544 5.59 13.75 9.68
C PRO A 544 4.57 12.77 9.10
N GLU A 545 4.70 12.43 7.81
CA GLU A 545 3.81 11.50 7.10
C GLU A 545 4.04 10.04 7.45
N PHE A 546 5.19 9.67 8.05
CA PHE A 546 5.63 8.28 8.25
C PHE A 546 5.51 7.42 6.99
N ALA A 547 5.86 8.00 5.85
CA ALA A 547 5.67 7.41 4.52
C ALA A 547 6.90 7.67 3.64
N GLY A 548 7.00 6.91 2.56
CA GLY A 548 7.90 7.23 1.45
C GLY A 548 7.09 7.67 0.22
N ALA A 549 7.81 8.04 -0.84
CA ALA A 549 7.26 8.55 -2.09
C ALA A 549 6.28 9.72 -1.92
N THR A 550 6.48 10.56 -0.90
CA THR A 550 5.63 11.73 -0.63
C THR A 550 6.06 12.95 -1.44
N VAL A 551 5.13 13.86 -1.70
CA VAL A 551 5.40 15.14 -2.37
C VAL A 551 6.44 15.94 -1.58
N SER A 552 6.34 15.98 -0.25
CA SER A 552 7.27 16.71 0.62
C SER A 552 8.70 16.20 0.50
N MET A 553 8.87 14.88 0.39
CA MET A 553 10.16 14.19 0.30
C MET A 553 10.74 14.20 -1.11
N ILE A 554 9.93 13.98 -2.14
CA ILE A 554 10.42 13.91 -3.52
C ILE A 554 10.65 15.32 -4.07
N ARG A 555 9.77 16.29 -3.79
CA ARG A 555 9.75 17.61 -4.44
C ARG A 555 9.62 18.81 -3.51
N GLY A 556 9.25 18.59 -2.25
CA GLY A 556 8.89 19.65 -1.30
C GLY A 556 9.97 19.95 -0.27
N GLN A 557 9.53 20.36 0.92
CA GLN A 557 10.40 20.90 1.98
C GLN A 557 11.46 19.91 2.52
N LEU A 558 11.25 18.61 2.30
CA LEU A 558 12.13 17.54 2.76
C LEU A 558 13.04 17.01 1.64
N SER A 559 12.90 17.53 0.42
CA SER A 559 13.55 17.04 -0.79
C SER A 559 14.99 17.49 -0.98
N ASP A 560 15.82 16.57 -1.47
CA ASP A 560 17.14 16.84 -2.06
C ASP A 560 17.06 16.97 -3.62
N ASN A 561 15.87 17.27 -4.16
CA ASN A 561 15.48 17.62 -5.54
C ASN A 561 15.25 16.50 -6.60
N GLY A 562 15.17 15.22 -6.25
CA GLY A 562 14.99 14.13 -7.24
C GLY A 562 13.90 13.12 -6.90
N GLY A 563 13.19 12.59 -7.91
CA GLY A 563 12.36 11.37 -7.79
C GLY A 563 13.10 10.09 -8.19
N ILE A 564 14.37 10.23 -8.55
CA ILE A 564 15.28 9.15 -8.90
C ILE A 564 16.51 9.31 -8.02
N HIS A 565 16.90 8.26 -7.33
CA HIS A 565 18.05 8.25 -6.42
C HIS A 565 19.04 7.17 -6.81
N TYR A 566 20.30 7.36 -6.42
CA TYR A 566 21.38 6.42 -6.66
C TYR A 566 21.92 5.88 -5.34
N MET A 567 21.75 4.58 -5.08
CA MET A 567 22.13 4.00 -3.79
C MET A 567 22.76 2.60 -3.93
N PRO A 568 23.48 2.13 -2.89
CA PRO A 568 23.83 0.72 -2.75
C PRO A 568 22.58 -0.15 -2.62
N MET A 569 22.49 -1.16 -3.48
CA MET A 569 21.53 -2.27 -3.37
C MET A 569 22.28 -3.53 -2.91
N ALA A 570 21.55 -4.60 -2.58
CA ALA A 570 22.15 -5.89 -2.21
C ALA A 570 23.18 -6.38 -3.25
N ARG A 571 22.98 -6.02 -4.53
CA ARG A 571 23.94 -6.27 -5.62
C ARG A 571 24.45 -4.98 -6.27
N GLY A 572 25.40 -4.32 -5.63
CA GLY A 572 26.09 -3.15 -6.19
C GLY A 572 25.20 -1.92 -6.29
N LEU A 573 25.72 -0.86 -6.90
CA LEU A 573 25.03 0.42 -7.00
C LEU A 573 23.98 0.40 -8.13
N ALA A 574 22.86 1.09 -7.93
CA ALA A 574 21.84 1.30 -8.96
C ALA A 574 21.04 2.57 -8.74
N PHE A 575 20.39 3.02 -9.81
CA PHE A 575 19.30 3.97 -9.74
C PHE A 575 18.00 3.28 -9.36
N TYR A 576 17.15 3.97 -8.62
CA TYR A 576 15.82 3.52 -8.26
C TYR A 576 14.88 4.73 -8.17
N ASP A 577 13.58 4.44 -8.05
CA ASP A 577 12.54 5.44 -7.86
C ASP A 577 12.38 5.72 -6.36
N GLU A 578 12.58 6.96 -5.95
CA GLU A 578 12.59 7.34 -4.53
C GLU A 578 11.27 6.97 -3.83
N GLY A 579 11.36 6.28 -2.70
CA GLY A 579 10.20 5.79 -1.95
C GLY A 579 9.55 4.50 -2.48
N PHE A 580 10.17 3.83 -3.45
CA PHE A 580 9.79 2.50 -3.92
C PHE A 580 10.92 1.51 -3.64
N TYR A 581 10.64 0.50 -2.82
CA TYR A 581 11.67 -0.45 -2.38
C TYR A 581 11.23 -1.89 -2.55
N ASN A 582 12.17 -2.74 -2.96
CA ASN A 582 12.03 -4.18 -2.87
C ASN A 582 12.62 -4.64 -1.53
N ILE A 583 11.75 -5.11 -0.64
CA ILE A 583 12.11 -5.63 0.69
C ILE A 583 12.05 -7.17 0.75
N GLY A 584 11.72 -7.83 -0.37
CA GLY A 584 11.66 -9.28 -0.50
C GLY A 584 10.54 -9.97 0.30
N VAL A 585 9.34 -9.37 0.32
CA VAL A 585 8.10 -10.03 0.81
C VAL A 585 7.74 -11.24 -0.06
N ARG A 586 7.93 -11.15 -1.38
CA ARG A 586 7.81 -12.24 -2.36
C ARG A 586 8.97 -12.20 -3.35
N PRO A 587 9.24 -13.27 -4.12
CA PRO A 587 10.17 -13.22 -5.24
C PRO A 587 9.78 -12.16 -6.28
N THR A 588 10.74 -11.36 -6.74
CA THR A 588 10.56 -10.34 -7.80
C THR A 588 9.80 -10.84 -9.03
N THR A 589 9.96 -12.10 -9.40
CA THR A 589 9.32 -12.69 -10.59
C THR A 589 7.80 -12.88 -10.45
N GLU A 590 7.27 -12.84 -9.22
CA GLU A 590 5.83 -12.99 -8.95
C GLU A 590 5.07 -11.67 -9.13
N ASP A 591 5.71 -10.53 -8.84
CA ASP A 591 5.18 -9.19 -9.11
C ASP A 591 6.33 -8.18 -9.24
N LEU A 592 6.42 -7.54 -10.41
CA LEU A 592 7.47 -6.56 -10.71
C LEU A 592 7.24 -5.21 -10.02
N GLY A 593 6.05 -4.94 -9.47
CA GLY A 593 5.72 -3.66 -8.87
C GLY A 593 5.90 -2.51 -9.86
N ILE A 594 6.61 -1.45 -9.44
CA ILE A 594 6.92 -0.29 -10.30
C ILE A 594 7.88 -0.62 -11.47
N GLY A 595 8.56 -1.76 -11.42
CA GLY A 595 9.34 -2.27 -12.54
C GLY A 595 8.48 -2.67 -13.76
N ALA A 596 7.17 -2.86 -13.61
CA ALA A 596 6.32 -3.20 -14.74
C ALA A 596 6.29 -2.12 -15.84
N ALA A 597 5.92 -2.55 -17.05
CA ALA A 597 5.62 -1.66 -18.16
C ALA A 597 4.18 -1.85 -18.62
N HIS A 598 3.48 -0.74 -18.82
CA HIS A 598 2.17 -0.76 -19.47
C HIS A 598 2.36 -1.10 -20.97
N PRO A 599 1.58 -2.03 -21.55
CA PRO A 599 1.75 -2.46 -22.94
C PRO A 599 1.69 -1.33 -23.97
N LEU A 600 0.90 -0.27 -23.70
CA LEU A 600 0.75 0.87 -24.61
C LEU A 600 1.62 2.08 -24.24
N PHE A 601 1.97 2.24 -22.97
CA PHE A 601 2.53 3.49 -22.45
C PHE A 601 3.98 3.36 -21.98
N GLY A 602 4.52 2.14 -21.92
CA GLY A 602 5.90 1.89 -21.53
C GLY A 602 6.10 1.78 -20.01
N PRO A 603 7.34 1.95 -19.53
CA PRO A 603 7.69 1.72 -18.12
C PRO A 603 6.96 2.65 -17.14
N LEU A 604 6.55 2.12 -15.98
CA LEU A 604 5.98 2.93 -14.90
C LEU A 604 7.05 3.73 -14.13
N SER A 605 8.20 3.12 -13.91
CA SER A 605 9.33 3.71 -13.18
C SER A 605 9.88 4.94 -13.89
N TYR A 606 10.10 6.02 -13.12
CA TYR A 606 10.77 7.23 -13.57
C TYR A 606 12.21 6.95 -13.97
N SER A 607 12.95 6.15 -13.21
CA SER A 607 14.33 5.80 -13.58
C SER A 607 14.41 5.05 -14.92
N ARG A 608 13.43 4.18 -15.24
CA ARG A 608 13.34 3.55 -16.58
C ARG A 608 12.85 4.50 -17.67
N GLN A 609 11.95 5.42 -17.36
CA GLN A 609 11.54 6.46 -18.30
C GLN A 609 12.71 7.38 -18.65
N GLU A 610 13.53 7.77 -17.67
CA GLU A 610 14.73 8.58 -17.88
C GLU A 610 15.76 7.83 -18.75
N GLN A 611 15.98 6.52 -18.52
CA GLN A 611 16.81 5.68 -19.39
C GLN A 611 16.33 5.67 -20.85
N ALA A 612 15.02 5.74 -21.05
CA ALA A 612 14.40 5.78 -22.37
C ALA A 612 14.32 7.19 -22.97
N GLY A 613 14.72 8.23 -22.23
CA GLY A 613 14.57 9.64 -22.63
C GLY A 613 13.10 10.09 -22.70
N ALA A 614 12.25 9.49 -21.87
CA ALA A 614 10.79 9.69 -21.85
C ALA A 614 10.25 10.25 -20.53
N ASP A 615 11.11 10.56 -19.55
CA ASP A 615 10.71 11.20 -18.29
C ASP A 615 10.17 12.62 -18.59
N PRO A 616 8.97 12.97 -18.11
CA PRO A 616 8.42 14.33 -18.24
C PRO A 616 9.12 15.39 -17.37
N ASP A 617 9.87 15.01 -16.34
CA ASP A 617 10.68 15.91 -15.48
C ASP A 617 12.16 15.45 -15.44
N PRO A 618 12.87 15.46 -16.59
CA PRO A 618 14.22 14.93 -16.67
C PRO A 618 15.18 15.88 -15.96
N LYS A 619 15.71 15.44 -14.80
CA LYS A 619 16.76 16.15 -14.06
C LYS A 619 18.18 15.58 -14.30
N HIS A 620 18.28 14.52 -15.13
CA HIS A 620 19.47 13.81 -15.61
C HIS A 620 20.42 13.20 -14.58
N VAL A 621 20.40 11.86 -14.48
CA VAL A 621 21.54 11.02 -14.03
C VAL A 621 21.54 9.59 -14.63
N VAL A 622 20.44 9.11 -15.25
CA VAL A 622 20.33 7.71 -15.68
C VAL A 622 20.53 7.56 -17.19
N THR A 623 21.61 6.87 -17.58
CA THR A 623 21.93 6.50 -18.96
C THR A 623 21.49 5.08 -19.27
N SER A 624 21.48 4.71 -20.55
CA SER A 624 21.14 3.35 -21.00
C SER A 624 22.09 2.27 -20.47
N SER A 625 23.30 2.61 -20.05
CA SER A 625 24.26 1.68 -19.45
C SER A 625 24.14 1.55 -17.94
N ASP A 626 23.40 2.45 -17.29
CA ASP A 626 23.25 2.43 -15.85
C ASP A 626 22.35 1.29 -15.39
N ARG A 627 22.68 0.73 -14.23
CA ARG A 627 21.82 -0.26 -13.60
C ARG A 627 20.65 0.45 -12.91
N VAL A 628 19.44 -0.04 -13.18
CA VAL A 628 18.22 0.35 -12.47
C VAL A 628 17.70 -0.84 -11.65
N ALA A 629 17.37 -0.58 -10.39
CA ALA A 629 16.89 -1.56 -9.42
C ALA A 629 15.48 -1.19 -8.95
N VAL A 630 14.47 -1.61 -9.71
CA VAL A 630 13.05 -1.26 -9.49
C VAL A 630 12.13 -2.46 -9.63
N ASP A 631 12.65 -3.65 -9.97
CA ASP A 631 11.83 -4.85 -10.08
C ASP A 631 11.48 -5.36 -8.67
N GLY A 632 10.20 -5.66 -8.45
CA GLY A 632 9.67 -6.08 -7.14
C GLY A 632 9.62 -4.94 -6.11
N ALA A 633 9.78 -3.69 -6.56
CA ALA A 633 9.73 -2.53 -5.69
C ALA A 633 8.32 -1.94 -5.61
N PHE A 634 7.91 -1.59 -4.39
CA PHE A 634 6.59 -1.05 -4.09
C PHE A 634 6.68 0.22 -3.26
N LYS A 635 5.67 1.08 -3.42
CA LYS A 635 5.53 2.34 -2.70
C LYS A 635 5.54 2.10 -1.19
N THR A 636 6.40 2.79 -0.46
CA THR A 636 6.39 2.78 1.00
C THR A 636 5.10 3.44 1.52
N PRO A 637 4.19 2.71 2.18
CA PRO A 637 2.94 3.28 2.66
C PRO A 637 3.17 4.15 3.90
N THR A 638 2.19 4.99 4.22
CA THR A 638 2.13 5.66 5.53
C THR A 638 1.91 4.62 6.64
N LEU A 639 2.53 4.84 7.80
CA LEU A 639 2.27 4.06 9.02
C LEU A 639 1.22 4.70 9.94
N ARG A 640 0.60 5.82 9.53
CA ARG A 640 -0.51 6.41 10.28
C ARG A 640 -1.74 5.53 10.18
N ASN A 641 -2.39 5.28 11.31
CA ASN A 641 -3.51 4.35 11.50
C ASN A 641 -3.20 2.89 11.15
N VAL A 642 -1.92 2.50 11.14
CA VAL A 642 -1.51 1.15 10.71
C VAL A 642 -2.13 0.04 11.57
N GLU A 643 -2.50 0.31 12.82
CA GLU A 643 -3.31 -0.58 13.69
C GLU A 643 -4.59 -1.09 12.99
N LEU A 644 -5.25 -0.24 12.20
CA LEU A 644 -6.59 -0.48 11.65
C LEU A 644 -6.59 -0.92 10.18
N THR A 645 -5.41 -1.08 9.56
CA THR A 645 -5.28 -1.29 8.11
C THR A 645 -4.59 -2.60 7.76
N GLY A 646 -4.76 -3.62 8.63
CA GLY A 646 -4.39 -4.99 8.30
C GLY A 646 -5.33 -5.61 7.25
N PRO A 647 -4.96 -6.76 6.65
CA PRO A 647 -3.64 -7.39 6.73
C PRO A 647 -2.57 -6.55 6.03
N TYR A 648 -1.30 -6.93 6.19
CA TYR A 648 -0.18 -6.05 5.87
C TYR A 648 0.63 -6.50 4.64
N MET A 649 1.40 -5.54 4.10
CA MET A 649 2.15 -5.63 2.84
C MET A 649 1.26 -5.54 1.59
N HIS A 650 1.87 -5.38 0.42
CA HIS A 650 1.17 -5.33 -0.86
C HIS A 650 0.41 -6.63 -1.21
N THR A 651 0.80 -7.74 -0.58
CA THR A 651 0.18 -9.05 -0.68
C THR A 651 -0.85 -9.35 0.42
N GLY A 652 -0.92 -8.51 1.46
CA GLY A 652 -1.71 -8.79 2.66
C GLY A 652 -1.32 -10.11 3.34
N SER A 653 -0.02 -10.46 3.35
CA SER A 653 0.47 -11.78 3.77
C SER A 653 0.69 -11.93 5.28
N MET A 654 0.44 -10.89 6.08
CA MET A 654 0.65 -10.86 7.53
C MET A 654 -0.60 -10.31 8.21
N LYS A 655 -1.04 -10.95 9.30
CA LYS A 655 -2.33 -10.60 9.95
C LYS A 655 -2.24 -9.49 10.99
N ASN A 656 -1.07 -9.27 11.60
CA ASN A 656 -0.89 -8.30 12.68
C ASN A 656 0.48 -7.59 12.62
N LEU A 657 0.62 -6.50 13.37
CA LEU A 657 1.86 -5.71 13.43
C LEU A 657 3.03 -6.51 14.02
N THR A 658 2.77 -7.52 14.86
CA THR A 658 3.80 -8.39 15.39
C THR A 658 4.48 -9.19 14.27
N GLU A 659 3.72 -9.77 13.34
CA GLU A 659 4.27 -10.48 12.18
C GLU A 659 5.06 -9.54 11.25
N VAL A 660 4.60 -8.29 11.08
CA VAL A 660 5.32 -7.25 10.32
C VAL A 660 6.66 -6.93 10.97
N VAL A 661 6.69 -6.70 12.28
CA VAL A 661 7.94 -6.43 12.98
C VAL A 661 8.85 -7.66 12.92
N GLN A 662 8.33 -8.86 13.14
CA GLN A 662 9.08 -10.10 13.01
C GLN A 662 9.73 -10.26 11.62
N PHE A 663 9.04 -9.85 10.55
CA PHE A 663 9.60 -9.80 9.19
C PHE A 663 10.86 -8.93 9.11
N TYR A 664 10.80 -7.70 9.60
CA TYR A 664 11.98 -6.84 9.61
C TYR A 664 13.07 -7.31 10.57
N VAL A 665 12.69 -7.98 11.68
CA VAL A 665 13.65 -8.59 12.62
C VAL A 665 14.47 -9.68 11.95
N ARG A 666 13.83 -10.55 11.14
CA ARG A 666 14.53 -11.57 10.33
C ARG A 666 15.12 -11.04 9.03
N GLY A 667 14.72 -9.84 8.61
CA GLY A 667 15.23 -9.13 7.43
C GLY A 667 14.29 -9.21 6.24
N SER A 668 14.35 -10.31 5.50
CA SER A 668 13.55 -10.55 4.30
C SER A 668 13.14 -12.01 4.22
N ASP A 669 11.95 -12.28 3.67
CA ASP A 669 11.46 -13.65 3.47
C ASP A 669 12.13 -14.29 2.24
N PHE A 670 12.44 -13.48 1.21
CA PHE A 670 12.97 -13.95 -0.08
C PHE A 670 14.24 -13.22 -0.53
N GLU A 671 15.18 -12.96 0.39
CA GLU A 671 16.43 -12.23 0.10
C GLU A 671 17.14 -12.74 -1.17
N HIS A 672 17.38 -14.05 -1.26
CA HIS A 672 18.14 -14.68 -2.35
C HIS A 672 17.47 -14.49 -3.71
N ALA A 673 16.14 -14.59 -3.77
CA ALA A 673 15.37 -14.39 -5.00
C ALA A 673 15.34 -12.92 -5.44
N ASN A 674 15.62 -11.99 -4.52
CA ASN A 674 15.52 -10.55 -4.73
C ASN A 674 16.89 -9.85 -4.79
N LEU A 675 18.04 -10.53 -4.62
CA LEU A 675 19.38 -9.92 -4.56
C LEU A 675 19.68 -8.87 -5.65
N LYS A 676 19.08 -9.01 -6.83
CA LYS A 676 19.26 -8.07 -7.94
C LYS A 676 18.62 -6.71 -7.67
N ASP A 677 17.58 -6.60 -6.87
CA ASP A 677 16.79 -5.37 -6.68
C ASP A 677 16.53 -5.07 -5.19
N LEU A 678 16.92 -5.96 -4.27
CA LEU A 678 16.71 -5.83 -2.82
C LEU A 678 17.43 -4.64 -2.20
N ASP A 679 16.72 -3.89 -1.37
CA ASP A 679 17.27 -2.82 -0.55
C ASP A 679 18.27 -3.36 0.50
N THR A 680 19.34 -2.62 0.79
CA THR A 680 20.36 -3.06 1.77
C THR A 680 19.97 -2.83 3.23
N ASP A 681 19.00 -1.97 3.52
CA ASP A 681 18.60 -1.65 4.89
C ASP A 681 17.62 -2.67 5.49
N VAL A 682 17.19 -3.69 4.72
CA VAL A 682 16.38 -4.83 5.21
C VAL A 682 17.20 -6.07 5.60
N SER A 683 18.45 -5.88 6.07
CA SER A 683 19.35 -6.96 6.49
C SER A 683 19.02 -7.61 7.84
N GLY A 684 17.84 -7.34 8.42
CA GLY A 684 17.42 -7.82 9.74
C GLY A 684 17.74 -6.85 10.89
N ILE A 685 17.13 -7.11 12.05
CA ILE A 685 17.35 -6.37 13.30
C ILE A 685 17.87 -7.35 14.37
N PRO A 686 19.18 -7.69 14.38
CA PRO A 686 19.72 -8.72 15.26
C PRO A 686 19.49 -8.47 16.75
N SER A 687 19.43 -7.20 17.16
CA SER A 687 19.15 -6.83 18.56
C SER A 687 17.74 -7.22 19.03
N LEU A 688 16.84 -7.58 18.11
CA LEU A 688 15.48 -8.00 18.41
C LEU A 688 15.23 -9.49 18.22
N HIS A 689 16.24 -10.29 17.82
CA HIS A 689 16.12 -11.74 17.70
C HIS A 689 15.73 -12.36 19.05
N GLY A 690 14.56 -13.00 19.12
CA GLY A 690 14.00 -13.55 20.36
C GLY A 690 13.65 -12.51 21.46
N HIS A 691 13.72 -11.21 21.18
CA HIS A 691 13.50 -10.16 22.18
C HIS A 691 12.04 -9.65 22.15
N HIS A 692 11.12 -10.48 22.65
CA HIS A 692 9.66 -10.26 22.60
C HIS A 692 9.22 -8.88 23.11
N LEU A 693 9.79 -8.41 24.23
CA LEU A 693 9.44 -7.09 24.78
C LEU A 693 9.84 -5.94 23.84
N GLY A 694 10.92 -6.09 23.08
CA GLY A 694 11.37 -5.07 22.12
C GLY A 694 10.44 -4.99 20.91
N ILE A 695 9.98 -6.15 20.43
CA ILE A 695 8.95 -6.26 19.40
C ILE A 695 7.65 -5.61 19.89
N ALA A 696 7.20 -5.97 21.08
CA ALA A 696 5.98 -5.40 21.67
C ALA A 696 6.06 -3.88 21.84
N ASN A 697 7.18 -3.34 22.34
CA ASN A 697 7.37 -1.88 22.44
C ASN A 697 7.28 -1.19 21.07
N LEU A 698 7.84 -1.80 20.01
CA LEU A 698 7.77 -1.25 18.66
C LEU A 698 6.34 -1.31 18.10
N VAL A 699 5.62 -2.41 18.31
CA VAL A 699 4.19 -2.51 17.94
C VAL A 699 3.37 -1.45 18.67
N GLU A 700 3.57 -1.29 19.98
CA GLU A 700 2.88 -0.26 20.77
C GLU A 700 3.15 1.16 20.23
N PHE A 701 4.36 1.44 19.79
CA PHE A 701 4.65 2.72 19.12
C PHE A 701 3.83 2.91 17.83
N LEU A 702 3.69 1.87 17.00
CA LEU A 702 2.91 1.92 15.77
C LEU A 702 1.42 2.15 16.05
N GLU A 703 0.87 1.59 17.12
CA GLU A 703 -0.50 1.83 17.58
C GLU A 703 -0.71 3.29 18.02
N HIS A 704 0.32 3.95 18.55
CA HIS A 704 0.27 5.39 18.87
C HIS A 704 0.30 6.30 17.62
N LEU A 705 0.35 5.74 16.41
CA LEU A 705 0.13 6.43 15.14
C LEU A 705 -1.33 6.37 14.67
N THR A 706 -2.26 5.84 15.48
CA THR A 706 -3.69 5.82 15.19
C THR A 706 -4.37 7.10 15.69
N ASP A 707 -5.08 7.79 14.79
CA ASP A 707 -5.85 8.97 15.12
C ASP A 707 -7.22 8.57 15.70
N PRO A 708 -7.59 9.04 16.90
CA PRO A 708 -8.89 8.71 17.48
C PRO A 708 -10.07 9.08 16.58
N ARG A 709 -9.96 10.11 15.74
CA ARG A 709 -11.04 10.45 14.78
C ARG A 709 -11.23 9.36 13.73
N VAL A 710 -10.16 8.72 13.28
CA VAL A 710 -10.24 7.59 12.35
C VAL A 710 -10.85 6.38 13.06
N LYS A 711 -10.33 6.04 14.26
CA LYS A 711 -10.81 4.89 15.04
C LYS A 711 -12.31 4.96 15.32
N TYR A 712 -12.83 6.15 15.59
CA TYR A 712 -14.25 6.38 15.88
C TYR A 712 -15.02 6.97 14.69
N GLN A 713 -14.46 7.00 13.48
CA GLN A 713 -15.15 7.45 12.26
C GLN A 713 -15.71 8.88 12.35
N LYS A 714 -15.05 9.76 13.12
CA LYS A 714 -15.43 11.16 13.32
C LYS A 714 -15.04 11.99 12.11
N ALA A 715 -15.70 13.12 11.91
CA ALA A 715 -15.35 14.05 10.84
C ALA A 715 -13.84 14.36 10.80
N PRO A 716 -13.21 14.31 9.60
CA PRO A 716 -13.83 14.17 8.27
C PRO A 716 -14.02 12.72 7.78
N PHE A 717 -13.92 11.72 8.65
CA PHE A 717 -13.99 10.28 8.33
C PHE A 717 -15.40 9.68 8.47
N ASP A 718 -16.40 10.51 8.76
CA ASP A 718 -17.82 10.12 8.75
C ASP A 718 -18.30 9.77 7.34
N HIS A 719 -19.32 8.93 7.21
CA HIS A 719 -19.68 8.34 5.91
C HIS A 719 -21.14 7.88 5.78
N PRO A 720 -21.65 7.74 4.54
CA PRO A 720 -22.92 7.06 4.24
C PRO A 720 -22.92 5.55 4.57
N GLU A 721 -24.10 4.94 4.63
CA GLU A 721 -24.30 3.50 4.77
C GLU A 721 -23.67 2.72 3.60
N LEU A 722 -23.17 1.51 3.84
CA LEU A 722 -22.73 0.58 2.80
C LEU A 722 -23.27 -0.83 3.03
N PHE A 723 -23.65 -1.47 1.94
CA PHE A 723 -23.97 -2.89 1.89
C PHE A 723 -22.76 -3.64 1.34
N LEU A 724 -21.96 -4.20 2.24
CA LEU A 724 -20.72 -4.89 1.88
C LEU A 724 -21.02 -6.35 1.58
N VAL A 725 -20.44 -6.86 0.50
CA VAL A 725 -20.44 -8.30 0.27
C VAL A 725 -19.30 -8.93 1.07
N ASN A 726 -19.61 -9.97 1.85
CA ASN A 726 -18.66 -10.72 2.67
C ASN A 726 -18.68 -12.20 2.22
N GLY A 727 -18.16 -12.45 1.01
CA GLY A 727 -18.30 -13.72 0.32
C GLY A 727 -19.74 -14.09 -0.08
N HIS A 728 -20.00 -15.40 -0.18
CA HIS A 728 -21.23 -15.99 -0.71
C HIS A 728 -21.77 -17.07 0.25
N ASP A 729 -23.09 -17.17 0.37
CA ASP A 729 -23.77 -18.11 1.27
C ASP A 729 -24.10 -19.46 0.62
N SER A 730 -24.52 -19.44 -0.65
CA SER A 730 -24.93 -20.64 -1.39
C SER A 730 -24.91 -20.38 -2.89
N VAL A 731 -25.12 -21.44 -3.68
CA VAL A 731 -25.40 -21.34 -5.11
C VAL A 731 -26.86 -21.69 -5.33
N LYS A 732 -27.65 -20.76 -5.91
CA LYS A 732 -29.04 -20.97 -6.30
C LYS A 732 -29.26 -20.50 -7.74
N TRP A 733 -29.98 -21.30 -8.53
CA TRP A 733 -30.27 -21.01 -9.95
C TRP A 733 -29.03 -20.59 -10.76
N ASP A 734 -27.95 -21.34 -10.61
CA ASP A 734 -26.66 -21.10 -11.26
C ASP A 734 -26.01 -19.74 -10.89
N ASN A 735 -26.42 -19.11 -9.78
CA ASN A 735 -25.81 -17.89 -9.24
C ASN A 735 -25.24 -18.12 -7.84
N ALA A 736 -24.00 -17.68 -7.61
CA ALA A 736 -23.45 -17.57 -6.26
C ALA A 736 -24.13 -16.38 -5.56
N LEU A 737 -24.85 -16.63 -4.49
CA LEU A 737 -25.58 -15.60 -3.75
C LEU A 737 -24.66 -14.89 -2.76
N ASP A 738 -24.53 -13.57 -2.95
CA ASP A 738 -23.80 -12.68 -2.07
C ASP A 738 -24.27 -12.80 -0.61
N SER A 739 -23.32 -12.93 0.31
CA SER A 739 -23.54 -12.77 1.75
C SER A 739 -23.35 -11.31 2.08
N LEU A 740 -24.39 -10.62 2.56
CA LEU A 740 -24.34 -9.17 2.77
C LEU A 740 -24.20 -8.83 4.25
N VAL A 741 -23.40 -7.81 4.54
CA VAL A 741 -23.33 -7.14 5.84
C VAL A 741 -23.55 -5.64 5.68
N VAL A 742 -24.09 -4.98 6.70
CA VAL A 742 -24.33 -3.53 6.68
C VAL A 742 -23.28 -2.82 7.50
N LEU A 743 -22.62 -1.85 6.87
CA LEU A 743 -21.92 -0.77 7.55
C LEU A 743 -22.89 0.42 7.67
N PRO A 744 -23.35 0.79 8.87
CA PRO A 744 -24.30 1.88 9.04
C PRO A 744 -23.69 3.24 8.67
N GLU A 745 -24.52 4.21 8.33
CA GLU A 745 -24.11 5.61 8.18
C GLU A 745 -23.60 6.18 9.51
N THR A 746 -22.58 7.03 9.44
CA THR A 746 -21.97 7.70 10.59
C THR A 746 -22.04 9.21 10.40
N GLY A 747 -22.48 9.94 11.41
CA GLY A 747 -22.46 11.41 11.44
C GLY A 747 -21.12 11.97 11.92
N ARG A 748 -20.96 13.30 11.90
CA ARG A 748 -19.69 13.97 12.24
C ARG A 748 -19.08 13.63 13.61
N ASP A 749 -19.91 13.25 14.58
CA ASP A 749 -19.46 12.92 15.95
C ASP A 749 -18.89 11.50 16.05
N GLY A 750 -19.01 10.70 14.99
CA GLY A 750 -18.49 9.34 14.89
C GLY A 750 -19.44 8.27 15.40
N GLY A 751 -18.92 7.04 15.44
CA GLY A 751 -19.60 5.85 15.90
C GLY A 751 -18.72 4.98 16.80
N GLU A 752 -19.00 3.69 16.79
CA GLU A 752 -18.21 2.69 17.51
C GLU A 752 -16.77 2.61 16.96
N ALA A 753 -15.88 2.03 17.77
CA ALA A 753 -14.50 1.83 17.36
C ALA A 753 -14.43 0.82 16.22
N LEU A 754 -13.65 1.13 15.18
CA LEU A 754 -13.34 0.19 14.09
C LEU A 754 -12.59 -1.02 14.63
N GLN A 755 -12.91 -2.19 14.09
CA GLN A 755 -12.14 -3.42 14.31
C GLN A 755 -10.80 -3.38 13.58
N THR A 756 -9.82 -4.04 14.17
CA THR A 756 -8.60 -4.47 13.48
C THR A 756 -8.87 -5.73 12.65
N PHE A 757 -8.01 -6.00 11.67
CA PHE A 757 -8.10 -7.26 10.90
C PHE A 757 -7.94 -8.51 11.79
N GLU A 758 -7.09 -8.45 12.81
CA GLU A 758 -6.87 -9.58 13.72
C GLU A 758 -8.11 -9.88 14.57
N GLU A 759 -8.83 -8.86 15.01
CA GLU A 759 -10.12 -9.01 15.69
C GLU A 759 -11.16 -9.61 14.75
N ALA A 760 -11.28 -9.11 13.51
CA ALA A 760 -12.20 -9.67 12.52
C ALA A 760 -11.88 -11.14 12.21
N LEU A 761 -10.59 -11.50 12.13
CA LEU A 761 -10.12 -12.87 11.89
C LEU A 761 -10.40 -13.83 13.05
N THR A 762 -10.46 -13.31 14.28
CA THR A 762 -10.66 -14.12 15.50
C THR A 762 -12.12 -14.22 15.90
N ASN A 763 -12.84 -13.11 15.82
CA ASN A 763 -14.19 -12.95 16.35
C ASN A 763 -15.26 -12.89 15.26
N GLY A 764 -14.85 -12.84 13.99
CA GLY A 764 -15.72 -12.47 12.88
C GLY A 764 -15.88 -10.96 12.75
N LEU A 765 -16.35 -10.53 11.59
CA LEU A 765 -16.62 -9.13 11.30
C LEU A 765 -17.80 -8.62 12.14
N ASP A 766 -17.59 -7.57 12.92
CA ASP A 766 -18.65 -6.93 13.75
C ASP A 766 -19.50 -5.97 12.90
N LEU A 767 -20.19 -6.56 11.93
CA LEU A 767 -21.20 -5.90 11.11
C LEU A 767 -22.43 -6.79 11.03
N GLU A 768 -23.62 -6.17 11.01
CA GLU A 768 -24.88 -6.91 10.95
C GLU A 768 -25.02 -7.63 9.62
N LYS A 769 -25.21 -8.96 9.68
CA LYS A 769 -25.51 -9.76 8.49
C LYS A 769 -26.97 -9.57 8.07
N ILE A 770 -27.17 -9.32 6.79
CA ILE A 770 -28.50 -9.19 6.19
C ILE A 770 -28.99 -10.59 5.79
N PRO A 771 -30.21 -10.99 6.16
CA PRO A 771 -30.80 -12.23 5.68
C PRO A 771 -30.86 -12.23 4.14
N ALA A 772 -30.43 -13.33 3.51
CA ALA A 772 -30.64 -13.52 2.09
C ALA A 772 -32.16 -13.57 1.83
N VAL A 773 -32.70 -12.60 1.12
CA VAL A 773 -34.09 -12.65 0.66
C VAL A 773 -34.16 -13.71 -0.43
N ASP A 774 -34.94 -14.77 -0.20
CA ASP A 774 -35.17 -15.79 -1.22
C ASP A 774 -36.09 -15.20 -2.29
N PRO A 775 -35.65 -15.07 -3.56
CA PRO A 775 -36.50 -14.57 -4.64
C PRO A 775 -37.79 -15.38 -4.83
N SER A 776 -37.85 -16.62 -4.33
CA SER A 776 -39.06 -17.45 -4.40
C SER A 776 -40.09 -17.17 -3.30
N GLU A 777 -39.81 -16.32 -2.30
CA GLU A 777 -40.77 -15.96 -1.25
C GLU A 777 -41.64 -14.75 -1.62
N ASN A 778 -41.47 -14.15 -2.80
CA ASN A 778 -42.30 -13.06 -3.30
C ASN A 778 -43.45 -13.51 -4.23
N ASP A 779 -43.74 -14.81 -4.31
CA ASP A 779 -44.81 -15.35 -5.16
C ASP A 779 -46.07 -15.82 -4.40
N ASP A 780 -46.23 -15.55 -3.09
CA ASP A 780 -47.49 -15.90 -2.39
C ASP A 780 -48.02 -14.79 -1.45
N GLU A 781 -49.23 -14.34 -1.81
CA GLU A 781 -50.27 -13.67 -1.01
C GLU A 781 -50.14 -12.18 -0.64
N SER A 782 -50.44 -11.30 -1.61
CA SER A 782 -51.51 -10.30 -1.43
C SER A 782 -51.93 -9.70 -2.77
N ASP A 783 -52.81 -10.38 -3.51
CA ASP A 783 -53.77 -9.75 -4.41
C ASP A 783 -54.81 -10.80 -4.85
N SER A 784 -55.71 -11.12 -3.92
CA SER A 784 -56.99 -11.71 -4.26
C SER A 784 -58.08 -10.92 -3.55
N ASP A 785 -58.54 -9.85 -4.21
CA ASP A 785 -59.92 -9.37 -4.15
C ASP A 785 -60.08 -8.25 -5.19
N GLY A 786 -60.55 -8.62 -6.38
CA GLY A 786 -60.80 -7.70 -7.48
C GLY A 786 -61.48 -8.44 -8.63
N ASP A 787 -62.80 -8.55 -8.51
CA ASP A 787 -63.72 -9.24 -9.41
C ASP A 787 -63.43 -9.06 -10.91
N ALA A 788 -63.62 -10.18 -11.62
CA ALA A 788 -63.65 -10.26 -13.06
C ALA A 788 -64.81 -9.47 -13.68
N ALA A 789 -64.51 -8.70 -14.72
CA ALA A 789 -65.43 -8.48 -15.85
C ALA A 789 -64.61 -8.17 -17.12
N ASP A 790 -64.50 -9.18 -17.97
CA ASP A 790 -64.22 -9.12 -19.39
C ASP A 790 -65.40 -8.43 -20.12
N GLU A 791 -65.11 -7.50 -21.04
CA GLU A 791 -65.74 -7.42 -22.37
C GLU A 791 -65.20 -6.21 -23.17
N GLY A 792 -64.62 -6.50 -24.35
CA GLY A 792 -65.25 -6.12 -25.62
C GLY A 792 -65.05 -4.72 -26.21
N ASP A 793 -64.35 -4.71 -27.34
CA ASP A 793 -64.19 -3.65 -28.35
C ASP A 793 -65.47 -2.92 -28.85
N ALA A 794 -65.19 -1.72 -29.41
CA ALA A 794 -65.84 -1.05 -30.55
C ALA A 794 -66.94 0.03 -30.36
N ALA A 795 -66.53 1.27 -30.67
CA ALA A 795 -67.06 2.16 -31.71
C ALA A 795 -68.41 2.95 -31.54
N ASP A 796 -68.29 4.22 -31.95
CA ASP A 796 -69.29 5.14 -32.53
C ASP A 796 -70.18 6.02 -31.62
N GLY A 797 -70.18 7.33 -31.90
CA GLY A 797 -71.31 8.23 -31.62
C GLY A 797 -70.98 9.68 -31.20
N GLU A 798 -71.05 10.61 -32.16
CA GLU A 798 -71.10 12.07 -31.97
C GLU A 798 -72.22 12.54 -31.01
N THR A 799 -72.05 13.69 -30.34
CA THR A 799 -72.91 14.90 -30.47
C THR A 799 -72.54 16.02 -29.50
N ASP A 800 -72.80 17.24 -29.97
CA ASP A 800 -72.49 18.56 -29.41
C ASP A 800 -73.35 19.04 -28.21
N ALA A 801 -72.85 20.12 -27.59
CA ALA A 801 -73.58 21.35 -27.20
C ALA A 801 -73.91 21.63 -25.70
N ASP A 802 -73.34 22.77 -25.25
CA ASP A 802 -73.94 23.94 -24.57
C ASP A 802 -74.46 23.93 -23.11
N GLY A 803 -74.11 25.03 -22.41
CA GLY A 803 -74.83 25.66 -21.28
C GLY A 803 -74.06 25.68 -19.96
N ALA A 804 -73.41 26.78 -19.54
CA ALA A 804 -73.98 27.95 -18.82
C ALA A 804 -74.78 27.53 -17.55
N ASP A 805 -74.58 28.03 -16.34
CA ASP A 805 -74.38 29.43 -15.94
C ASP A 805 -74.07 29.54 -14.42
N GLU A 806 -73.39 30.64 -14.05
CA GLU A 806 -73.59 31.48 -12.83
C GLU A 806 -73.39 30.89 -11.40
N VAL A 807 -72.77 31.51 -10.37
CA VAL A 807 -72.66 32.93 -9.93
C VAL A 807 -71.40 33.15 -9.04
N VAL A 808 -70.78 34.32 -9.18
CA VAL A 808 -69.65 34.96 -8.45
C VAL A 808 -70.20 35.93 -7.38
N PRO A 809 -69.56 36.23 -6.21
CA PRO A 809 -68.60 37.36 -6.07
C PRO A 809 -67.38 37.09 -5.14
N ARG A 810 -66.14 37.45 -5.53
CA ARG A 810 -65.44 38.77 -5.36
C ARG A 810 -65.15 39.13 -3.90
N ASP A 811 -64.04 39.71 -3.44
CA ASP A 811 -62.79 40.31 -3.96
C ASP A 811 -61.88 40.44 -2.69
N SER A 812 -60.55 40.39 -2.70
CA SER A 812 -59.58 41.51 -2.88
C SER A 812 -58.26 41.04 -2.24
N ALA A 813 -57.08 41.05 -2.89
CA ALA A 813 -56.16 42.17 -3.17
C ALA A 813 -55.82 43.01 -1.92
N ALA A 814 -54.59 43.45 -1.60
CA ALA A 814 -53.22 43.31 -2.08
C ALA A 814 -52.29 44.08 -1.09
N ALA A 815 -50.97 43.96 -1.29
CA ALA A 815 -49.89 44.94 -1.00
C ALA A 815 -49.14 44.92 0.36
N ASP A 816 -47.88 44.47 0.27
CA ASP A 816 -46.60 45.18 0.50
C ASP A 816 -46.41 46.10 1.72
N ALA A 817 -45.31 45.87 2.47
CA ALA A 817 -44.20 46.82 2.60
C ALA A 817 -43.08 46.32 3.55
N ASP A 818 -41.84 46.59 3.13
CA ASP A 818 -40.54 46.42 3.79
C ASP A 818 -40.39 46.97 5.23
N GLY A 819 -39.42 46.41 5.98
CA GLY A 819 -38.87 47.08 7.16
C GLY A 819 -37.82 46.30 7.96
N LYS A 820 -36.54 46.54 7.68
CA LYS A 820 -35.36 46.04 8.43
C LYS A 820 -35.19 46.67 9.83
N SER A 821 -35.03 45.79 10.82
CA SER A 821 -33.89 45.70 11.77
C SER A 821 -33.80 46.47 13.11
N VAL A 822 -33.26 45.70 14.09
CA VAL A 822 -32.34 45.97 15.23
C VAL A 822 -32.82 46.29 16.68
N VAL A 823 -32.14 45.58 17.60
CA VAL A 823 -31.67 45.84 18.99
C VAL A 823 -32.64 45.59 20.17
N ARG A 824 -32.29 44.65 21.09
CA ARG A 824 -31.75 44.94 22.44
C ARG A 824 -31.50 43.72 23.34
N LYS A 825 -30.37 43.79 24.04
CA LYS A 825 -29.86 42.92 25.11
C LYS A 825 -30.47 43.27 26.49
N ALA A 826 -30.66 42.20 27.29
CA ALA A 826 -30.41 42.00 28.72
C ALA A 826 -31.13 42.82 29.82
N LYS A 827 -31.80 42.13 30.76
CA LYS A 827 -31.26 41.80 32.12
C LYS A 827 -32.26 41.00 32.99
N GLU A 828 -31.70 40.07 33.76
CA GLU A 828 -32.12 39.33 34.98
C GLU A 828 -33.12 40.02 35.95
N PRO A 829 -33.82 39.32 36.90
CA PRO A 829 -33.18 38.45 37.92
C PRO A 829 -33.97 37.31 38.65
N LEU A 830 -33.19 36.56 39.45
CA LEU A 830 -33.44 35.99 40.80
C LEU A 830 -34.14 34.61 41.03
N GLN A 831 -33.49 33.89 41.95
CA GLN A 831 -33.72 32.55 42.52
C GLN A 831 -35.01 32.38 43.34
N LYS A 832 -35.61 31.18 43.31
CA LYS A 832 -35.66 30.20 44.43
C LYS A 832 -36.63 29.03 44.16
N GLY A 833 -36.06 27.81 44.20
CA GLY A 833 -36.58 26.65 44.93
C GLY A 833 -37.85 25.93 44.45
N SER A 834 -37.70 24.67 44.05
CA SER A 834 -38.51 23.58 44.59
C SER A 834 -37.87 22.23 44.28
N LYS A 835 -37.98 21.33 45.26
CA LYS A 835 -37.45 19.98 45.34
C LYS A 835 -38.22 19.03 44.43
N THR A 836 -37.54 18.03 43.88
CA THR A 836 -38.10 16.67 43.72
C THR A 836 -36.98 15.63 43.74
N SER A 837 -37.37 14.45 44.19
CA SER A 837 -36.60 13.33 44.73
C SER A 837 -35.79 12.54 43.70
N VAL A 838 -34.53 12.25 44.05
CA VAL A 838 -33.72 11.19 43.41
C VAL A 838 -33.73 9.97 44.32
N ALA A 839 -34.19 8.84 43.78
CA ALA A 839 -34.02 7.52 44.38
C ALA A 839 -32.82 6.82 43.73
N LYS A 840 -31.80 6.58 44.57
CA LYS A 840 -30.79 5.50 44.56
C LYS A 840 -30.35 4.90 43.21
N GLY A 841 -29.21 5.37 42.71
CA GLY A 841 -28.30 4.56 41.88
C GLY A 841 -27.41 3.65 42.76
N PRO A 842 -26.82 2.56 42.22
CA PRO A 842 -25.88 1.73 42.95
C PRO A 842 -24.54 2.46 43.13
N LYS A 843 -23.86 2.11 44.23
CA LYS A 843 -22.61 2.70 44.69
C LYS A 843 -21.43 2.27 43.80
N ILE A 844 -20.60 3.25 43.49
CA ILE A 844 -19.22 3.14 42.99
C ILE A 844 -18.35 2.37 44.01
N PRO A 845 -17.50 1.40 43.61
CA PRO A 845 -16.40 0.96 44.45
C PRO A 845 -15.13 1.77 44.19
N LEU A 846 -14.39 1.96 45.27
CA LEU A 846 -13.19 2.77 45.41
C LEU A 846 -11.99 2.21 44.62
N TYR A 847 -11.11 3.14 44.26
CA TYR A 847 -9.73 2.95 43.80
C TYR A 847 -8.99 1.82 44.54
N LEU A 848 -8.45 0.88 43.77
CA LEU A 848 -7.47 -0.10 44.23
C LEU A 848 -6.15 0.62 44.56
N THR A 849 -5.52 0.23 45.66
CA THR A 849 -4.22 0.78 46.07
C THR A 849 -3.09 0.08 45.31
N PRO A 850 -1.88 0.67 45.22
CA PRO A 850 -0.73 0.01 44.58
C PRO A 850 -0.40 -1.37 45.16
N GLU A 851 -0.73 -1.62 46.44
CA GLU A 851 -0.55 -2.92 47.10
C GLU A 851 -1.60 -3.95 46.65
N ASP A 852 -2.79 -3.51 46.22
CA ASP A 852 -3.82 -4.39 45.66
C ASP A 852 -3.49 -4.80 44.21
N LEU A 853 -2.84 -3.91 43.44
CA LEU A 853 -2.37 -4.20 42.07
C LEU A 853 -1.14 -5.13 42.05
N GLU A 854 -0.26 -5.04 43.05
CA GLU A 854 0.85 -5.99 43.22
C GLU A 854 0.35 -7.38 43.65
N ALA A 855 -0.73 -7.46 44.44
CA ALA A 855 -1.35 -8.73 44.81
C ALA A 855 -2.08 -9.40 43.64
N GLU A 856 -2.76 -8.64 42.78
CA GLU A 856 -3.39 -9.16 41.55
C GLU A 856 -2.36 -9.58 40.50
N ALA A 857 -1.25 -8.85 40.36
CA ALA A 857 -0.15 -9.25 39.47
C ALA A 857 0.54 -10.54 39.93
N ALA A 858 0.73 -10.72 41.24
CA ALA A 858 1.29 -11.96 41.81
C ALA A 858 0.32 -13.16 41.66
N ALA A 859 -0.99 -12.94 41.79
CA ALA A 859 -2.00 -13.99 41.57
C ALA A 859 -2.09 -14.39 40.08
N ALA A 860 -1.92 -13.45 39.15
CA ALA A 860 -1.88 -13.74 37.72
C ALA A 860 -0.62 -14.53 37.31
N GLU A 861 0.52 -14.29 37.99
CA GLU A 861 1.77 -15.03 37.76
C GLU A 861 1.69 -16.48 38.29
N GLU A 862 0.95 -16.71 39.38
CA GLU A 862 0.70 -18.05 39.94
C GLU A 862 -0.29 -18.87 39.06
N ILE A 863 -1.32 -18.23 38.50
CA ILE A 863 -2.24 -18.86 37.53
C ILE A 863 -1.51 -19.20 36.22
N ALA A 864 -0.65 -18.31 35.72
CA ALA A 864 0.14 -18.57 34.52
C ALA A 864 1.16 -19.72 34.72
N ALA A 865 1.64 -19.93 35.95
CA ALA A 865 2.50 -21.06 36.29
C ALA A 865 1.74 -22.40 36.37
N GLU A 866 0.49 -22.41 36.88
CA GLU A 866 -0.37 -23.60 36.87
C GLU A 866 -0.82 -23.98 35.45
N GLU A 867 -1.11 -23.01 34.58
CA GLU A 867 -1.45 -23.24 33.18
C GLU A 867 -0.25 -23.74 32.36
N ALA A 868 0.96 -23.30 32.66
CA ALA A 868 2.18 -23.82 32.03
C ALA A 868 2.48 -25.27 32.44
N MET A 869 2.22 -25.63 33.70
CA MET A 869 2.47 -26.98 34.22
C MET A 869 1.46 -28.00 33.68
N THR A 870 0.20 -27.59 33.48
CA THR A 870 -0.84 -28.43 32.84
C THR A 870 -0.63 -28.60 31.34
N ALA A 871 -0.04 -27.62 30.65
CA ALA A 871 0.38 -27.75 29.25
C ALA A 871 1.56 -28.73 29.07
N GLU A 872 2.47 -28.79 30.05
CA GLU A 872 3.60 -29.72 30.03
C GLU A 872 3.16 -31.17 30.32
N GLU A 873 2.17 -31.39 31.21
CA GLU A 873 1.54 -32.71 31.40
C GLU A 873 0.75 -33.17 30.17
N ALA A 874 0.02 -32.27 29.49
CA ALA A 874 -0.71 -32.59 28.26
C ALA A 874 0.25 -32.96 27.10
N ALA A 875 1.38 -32.25 26.98
CA ALA A 875 2.40 -32.58 25.98
C ALA A 875 3.10 -33.92 26.27
N ALA A 876 3.26 -34.31 27.54
CA ALA A 876 3.79 -35.61 27.90
C ALA A 876 2.83 -36.77 27.58
N GLU A 877 1.51 -36.54 27.70
CA GLU A 877 0.49 -37.53 27.33
C GLU A 877 0.39 -37.72 25.80
N GLU A 878 0.59 -36.65 25.02
CA GLU A 878 0.58 -36.69 23.55
C GLU A 878 1.77 -37.47 22.97
N VAL A 879 2.96 -37.35 23.59
CA VAL A 879 4.16 -38.13 23.19
C VAL A 879 4.00 -39.62 23.45
N VAL A 880 3.31 -40.01 24.54
CA VAL A 880 3.03 -41.43 24.85
C VAL A 880 2.01 -42.02 23.87
N LEU A 881 1.06 -41.21 23.38
CA LEU A 881 0.10 -41.63 22.36
C LEU A 881 0.74 -41.72 20.95
N GLU A 882 1.73 -40.87 20.65
CA GLU A 882 2.51 -40.93 19.40
C GLU A 882 3.45 -42.15 19.36
N GLU A 883 4.09 -42.53 20.47
CA GLU A 883 4.91 -43.75 20.54
C GLU A 883 4.05 -45.02 20.38
N ALA A 884 2.85 -45.06 20.96
CA ALA A 884 1.91 -46.18 20.80
C ALA A 884 1.36 -46.29 19.36
N ALA A 885 1.18 -45.18 18.66
CA ALA A 885 0.74 -45.16 17.26
C ALA A 885 1.85 -45.62 16.29
N ASN A 886 3.12 -45.31 16.60
CA ASN A 886 4.27 -45.75 15.79
C ASN A 886 4.56 -47.26 15.94
N GLU A 887 4.35 -47.85 17.12
CA GLU A 887 4.47 -49.31 17.29
C GLU A 887 3.36 -50.07 16.53
N GLY A 888 2.15 -49.52 16.43
CA GLY A 888 1.06 -50.10 15.63
C GLY A 888 1.25 -49.99 14.12
N ALA A 889 1.92 -48.94 13.64
CA ALA A 889 2.22 -48.76 12.21
C ALA A 889 3.32 -49.72 11.71
N ALA A 890 4.29 -50.06 12.57
CA ALA A 890 5.38 -50.98 12.25
C ALA A 890 4.92 -52.45 12.11
N GLU A 891 3.85 -52.87 12.79
CA GLU A 891 3.25 -54.20 12.60
C GLU A 891 2.37 -54.30 11.33
N ALA A 892 1.84 -53.17 10.82
CA ALA A 892 1.02 -53.14 9.62
C ALA A 892 1.84 -53.22 8.32
N ASP A 893 3.05 -52.64 8.29
CA ASP A 893 3.94 -52.66 7.12
C ASP A 893 4.58 -54.05 6.90
N ALA A 894 4.78 -54.84 7.96
CA ALA A 894 5.29 -56.21 7.86
C ALA A 894 4.27 -57.20 7.26
N ALA A 895 2.98 -56.86 7.22
CA ALA A 895 1.93 -57.69 6.63
C ALA A 895 1.71 -57.41 5.14
N ALA A 896 2.15 -56.26 4.62
CA ALA A 896 1.93 -55.85 3.23
C ALA A 896 2.98 -56.38 2.24
N GLU A 897 4.18 -56.77 2.70
CA GLU A 897 5.25 -57.30 1.84
C GLU A 897 5.08 -58.79 1.46
N VAL A 898 4.09 -59.50 1.99
CA VAL A 898 3.87 -60.93 1.69
C VAL A 898 2.88 -61.17 0.54
N ASP A 899 2.09 -60.17 0.13
CA ASP A 899 1.01 -60.32 -0.86
C ASP A 899 1.32 -59.79 -2.28
N ALA A 900 2.50 -59.20 -2.53
CA ALA A 900 2.87 -58.64 -3.84
C ALA A 900 3.71 -59.59 -4.73
N ALA A 901 3.70 -60.90 -4.46
CA ALA A 901 4.51 -61.90 -5.18
C ALA A 901 3.68 -62.91 -6.02
N ALA A 902 2.39 -62.65 -6.29
CA ALA A 902 1.58 -63.52 -7.14
C ALA A 902 0.65 -62.70 -8.04
N GLU A 903 1.13 -62.39 -9.24
CA GLU A 903 0.39 -62.23 -10.52
C GLU A 903 1.15 -61.22 -11.40
N VAL A 904 1.86 -61.72 -12.42
CA VAL A 904 1.53 -61.52 -13.85
C VAL A 904 2.53 -62.38 -14.62
N ASP A 905 2.07 -63.57 -15.01
CA ASP A 905 2.68 -64.41 -16.03
C ASP A 905 1.72 -64.49 -17.23
N ALA A 906 2.30 -64.55 -18.43
CA ALA A 906 1.70 -64.83 -19.75
C ALA A 906 0.81 -63.77 -20.46
N ALA A 907 1.41 -63.07 -21.42
CA ALA A 907 1.16 -63.37 -22.85
C ALA A 907 2.24 -62.77 -23.78
N ASN A 908 2.89 -63.67 -24.53
CA ASN A 908 4.04 -63.50 -25.41
C ASN A 908 3.67 -63.05 -26.84
N GLY A 909 4.64 -62.48 -27.58
CA GLY A 909 4.46 -62.17 -29.02
C GLY A 909 5.66 -61.71 -29.87
N ASN A 910 6.89 -62.11 -29.53
CA ASN A 910 8.13 -62.28 -30.33
C ASN A 910 8.28 -61.73 -31.79
N SER A 911 9.36 -60.95 -32.07
CA SER A 911 10.54 -61.31 -32.91
C SER A 911 11.38 -60.09 -33.37
N GLY A 912 12.70 -60.09 -33.09
CA GLY A 912 13.68 -59.03 -33.44
C GLY A 912 14.41 -59.25 -34.78
N PRO A 913 15.70 -58.86 -34.96
CA PRO A 913 16.46 -57.75 -34.38
C PRO A 913 17.22 -56.92 -35.44
N GLY A 914 17.71 -55.71 -35.11
CA GLY A 914 18.64 -54.98 -35.98
C GLY A 914 19.04 -53.58 -35.50
N SER A 915 20.29 -53.46 -35.02
CA SER A 915 21.05 -52.21 -34.92
C SER A 915 22.26 -52.34 -35.87
N PRO A 916 23.07 -51.30 -36.23
CA PRO A 916 23.04 -49.90 -35.78
C PRO A 916 23.26 -48.86 -36.92
N ASN A 917 23.29 -47.57 -36.54
CA ASN A 917 24.37 -46.61 -36.87
C ASN A 917 23.95 -45.23 -37.45
N SER A 918 24.51 -44.19 -36.82
CA SER A 918 24.98 -42.89 -37.34
C SER A 918 24.04 -41.89 -38.04
N GLY A 919 23.98 -40.65 -37.52
CA GLY A 919 23.77 -39.46 -38.34
C GLY A 919 23.04 -38.28 -37.66
N LYS A 920 23.80 -37.38 -37.02
CA LYS A 920 23.45 -35.94 -36.88
C LYS A 920 23.56 -35.25 -38.28
N PRO A 921 23.21 -33.94 -38.46
CA PRO A 921 22.05 -33.16 -38.01
C PRO A 921 21.49 -32.22 -39.13
N ALA A 922 20.28 -31.67 -38.98
CA ALA A 922 19.80 -30.41 -39.60
C ALA A 922 18.39 -30.14 -39.03
N ALA A 923 18.16 -29.08 -38.26
CA ALA A 923 17.91 -27.68 -38.64
C ALA A 923 16.42 -27.41 -38.94
N GLU A 924 15.91 -26.34 -38.31
CA GLU A 924 14.65 -25.62 -38.58
C GLU A 924 13.35 -26.39 -38.25
N GLU A 925 12.31 -25.87 -37.57
CA GLU A 925 11.86 -24.54 -37.13
C GLU A 925 11.17 -24.71 -35.74
N PRO A 926 10.05 -24.02 -35.44
CA PRO A 926 9.88 -22.80 -34.65
C PRO A 926 9.55 -23.02 -33.16
#